data_AF-A0A8H8C227-F1
#
_entry.id   AF-A0A8H8C227-F1
#
_cell.length_a   1.000
_cell.length_b   1.000
_cell.length_c   1.000
_cell.angle_alpha   90.00
_cell.angle_beta   90.00
_cell.angle_gamma   90.00
#
_symmetry.space_group_name_H-M   'P 1'
#
loop_
_entity.id
_entity.type
_entity.pdbx_description
1 polymer ?
#
loop_
_entity_poly.entity_id
_entity_poly.type
_entity_poly.pdbx_seq_one_letter_code
_entity_poly.pdbx_strand_id
1 'polypeptide(L)'
;MDRREHPQLRPRSGAVPQLPPRPRPVPPLPPRQAVSSPHEPDSTTNHGYRQFNAEHYTQTTVSDELQPDALEDVTAQLERLKPAPEIDANGTKSAAENHARGTKTDIETSHGTKHLSHLDNSPIPISELVSSRKYASRTFLRECPERDPINFPSLWYHPTHATKFTICSHCYMTFIHGVECVGSISFDSFMSNTGQTLFCMFGKPRARGLFNTGDFQTLKAFVASRPEVKTCHGVAGVDGEANMTWYRPTNRDIDGLVSCEGCYEDYISGTTFSACFEKSAPQPLDQIWSCDIAVPGISRSLEEFSNRNDWRAFVTAATYRLEVAPCSPYQERPIESTKWYRTEKSLNLPGFVVCEACYLDGIANTCMSAHFISVLERGIQDHHKNLTCTLGYLPMAINLQEAIFTGNIQLWYEAARIFMHENVCSSQAQQGKSHKLKNGNIDFNLCHSCYTCYIELFGFNEHFKEVDTPTGHEWTCDFYPTRHGFSKYTAALSEAIFVNKFSVLKDFIVRYQGVTEPCPRSNFTTGRRWYGNADFSACPDCFEEVIHGTELEPVIAVRNQFKQAENSCDIYSPRMRGMWREACEKNDYASFAELARHRAEVYWQTVPVMNRLLSQQRIRLLQQQTLNNSSLLYKRLDMTTSSYINYNGVAQPTVTYGAADVGYGFATSYGVEAARLGQQASNLAFSSGSEAGNVAYLETLWEAVE
;
A
#
# COMPACT_ATOMS: atom_id res chain seq x y z
N MET A 1 73.43 -5.44 -36.77
CA MET A 1 73.56 -6.03 -35.43
C MET A 1 72.17 -6.34 -34.92
N ASP A 2 71.63 -7.55 -34.95
CA ASP A 2 72.03 -8.81 -35.61
C ASP A 2 70.77 -9.69 -35.80
N ARG A 3 70.83 -10.51 -36.85
CA ARG A 3 70.02 -11.68 -37.32
C ARG A 3 68.78 -12.13 -36.53
N ARG A 4 67.61 -12.27 -37.19
CA ARG A 4 67.09 -13.47 -37.90
C ARG A 4 67.04 -14.76 -37.04
N GLU A 5 65.83 -15.30 -36.83
CA GLU A 5 65.39 -16.67 -37.20
C GLU A 5 64.10 -17.07 -36.45
N HIS A 6 63.07 -17.49 -37.19
CA HIS A 6 61.99 -18.36 -36.67
C HIS A 6 62.53 -19.79 -36.59
N PRO A 7 62.10 -20.63 -35.62
CA PRO A 7 61.30 -21.79 -36.05
C PRO A 7 60.37 -22.49 -35.02
N GLN A 8 59.31 -23.09 -35.60
CA GLN A 8 58.83 -24.49 -35.44
C GLN A 8 58.05 -24.98 -34.20
N LEU A 9 57.10 -25.85 -34.55
CA LEU A 9 56.04 -26.53 -33.81
C LEU A 9 56.47 -27.81 -33.06
N ARG A 10 55.55 -28.27 -32.17
CA ARG A 10 55.16 -29.67 -31.79
C ARG A 10 55.62 -30.19 -30.41
N PRO A 11 55.07 -31.32 -29.86
CA PRO A 11 53.65 -31.63 -29.56
C PRO A 11 53.45 -32.44 -28.21
N ARG A 12 52.17 -32.74 -27.88
CA ARG A 12 51.65 -33.82 -26.98
C ARG A 12 51.96 -33.72 -25.48
N SER A 13 50.99 -33.74 -24.57
CA SER A 13 50.09 -34.87 -24.21
C SER A 13 49.21 -34.38 -23.04
N GLY A 14 47.88 -34.56 -23.03
CA GLY A 14 47.20 -35.73 -22.47
C GLY A 14 46.30 -35.32 -21.29
N ALA A 15 45.13 -35.97 -21.15
CA ALA A 15 44.17 -35.94 -20.04
C ALA A 15 43.01 -34.89 -20.03
N VAL A 16 41.83 -35.39 -20.44
CA VAL A 16 40.48 -35.24 -19.83
C VAL A 16 40.07 -33.89 -19.20
N PRO A 17 39.09 -33.15 -19.77
CA PRO A 17 38.38 -32.10 -19.06
C PRO A 17 37.32 -32.72 -18.13
N GLN A 18 37.50 -32.58 -16.82
CA GLN A 18 36.44 -32.82 -15.85
C GLN A 18 35.40 -31.69 -15.95
N LEU A 19 34.14 -32.09 -16.15
CA LEU A 19 32.96 -31.23 -16.08
C LEU A 19 32.83 -30.65 -14.66
N PRO A 20 32.62 -29.33 -14.49
CA PRO A 20 32.11 -28.80 -13.24
C PRO A 20 30.62 -29.22 -13.09
N PRO A 21 30.16 -29.45 -11.84
CA PRO A 21 28.91 -30.13 -11.56
C PRO A 21 27.68 -29.29 -11.92
N ARG A 22 26.64 -29.98 -12.40
CA ARG A 22 25.30 -29.41 -12.59
C ARG A 22 24.73 -28.84 -11.27
N PRO A 23 23.94 -27.76 -11.35
CA PRO A 23 23.25 -27.17 -10.20
C PRO A 23 22.23 -28.15 -9.61
N ARG A 24 22.17 -28.21 -8.28
CA ARG A 24 21.05 -28.83 -7.57
C ARG A 24 19.90 -27.83 -7.42
N PRO A 25 18.66 -28.33 -7.30
CA PRO A 25 17.45 -27.51 -7.40
C PRO A 25 17.17 -26.73 -6.12
N VAL A 26 16.67 -25.50 -6.30
CA VAL A 26 15.87 -24.74 -5.34
C VAL A 26 14.54 -25.48 -5.11
N PRO A 27 14.01 -25.46 -3.88
CA PRO A 27 12.59 -25.11 -3.75
C PRO A 27 12.34 -23.91 -2.82
N PRO A 28 11.17 -23.25 -2.98
CA PRO A 28 10.90 -21.86 -2.65
C PRO A 28 10.25 -21.69 -1.27
N LEU A 29 9.98 -20.46 -0.84
CA LEU A 29 8.74 -20.01 -0.16
C LEU A 29 8.80 -18.47 0.01
N PRO A 30 7.70 -17.74 -0.28
CA PRO A 30 6.52 -17.59 0.61
C PRO A 30 5.29 -18.36 0.04
N PRO A 31 4.14 -18.51 0.74
CA PRO A 31 3.69 -18.07 2.07
C PRO A 31 3.35 -19.26 3.04
N ARG A 32 3.12 -19.00 4.34
CA ARG A 32 2.74 -20.04 5.33
C ARG A 32 1.28 -20.50 5.15
N GLN A 33 1.09 -21.71 4.63
CA GLN A 33 -0.14 -22.52 4.79
C GLN A 33 0.12 -23.69 5.77
N ALA A 34 -0.91 -24.05 6.53
CA ALA A 34 -0.85 -25.07 7.59
C ALA A 34 -0.54 -26.49 7.06
N VAL A 35 0.29 -27.22 7.78
CA VAL A 35 0.70 -28.60 7.47
C VAL A 35 -0.15 -29.59 8.26
N SER A 36 -0.84 -30.50 7.56
CA SER A 36 -1.34 -31.77 8.10
C SER A 36 -0.42 -32.92 7.69
N SER A 37 -0.12 -33.80 8.64
CA SER A 37 0.88 -34.89 8.57
C SER A 37 0.54 -36.03 7.59
N PRO A 38 1.54 -36.80 7.08
CA PRO A 38 1.36 -37.82 6.05
C PRO A 38 1.28 -39.26 6.61
N HIS A 39 0.51 -40.12 5.92
CA HIS A 39 0.64 -41.58 5.94
C HIS A 39 1.24 -42.08 4.61
N GLU A 40 2.07 -43.11 4.74
CA GLU A 40 2.92 -43.76 3.73
C GLU A 40 2.20 -44.42 2.53
N PRO A 41 2.96 -44.76 1.46
CA PRO A 41 2.44 -45.00 0.12
C PRO A 41 2.26 -46.47 -0.22
N ASP A 42 1.44 -46.74 -1.24
CA ASP A 42 1.58 -47.96 -2.02
C ASP A 42 1.30 -47.73 -3.51
N SER A 43 1.82 -48.68 -4.27
CA SER A 43 2.38 -48.62 -5.62
C SER A 43 1.41 -48.72 -6.83
N THR A 44 1.94 -48.31 -7.99
CA THR A 44 1.82 -48.90 -9.37
C THR A 44 1.21 -48.08 -10.52
N THR A 45 2.04 -47.96 -11.58
CA THR A 45 1.78 -47.96 -13.06
C THR A 45 0.70 -47.00 -13.63
N ASN A 46 0.90 -46.19 -14.67
CA ASN A 46 1.16 -46.58 -16.07
C ASN A 46 1.09 -45.31 -16.97
N HIS A 47 1.57 -45.44 -18.21
CA HIS A 47 1.69 -44.42 -19.27
C HIS A 47 0.41 -43.64 -19.69
N GLY A 48 0.60 -42.40 -20.17
CA GLY A 48 -0.38 -41.71 -21.02
C GLY A 48 0.02 -40.29 -21.45
N TYR A 49 0.50 -40.14 -22.69
CA TYR A 49 0.57 -38.88 -23.44
C TYR A 49 -0.86 -38.43 -23.86
N ARG A 50 -1.22 -37.15 -23.69
CA ARG A 50 -2.22 -36.34 -24.44
C ARG A 50 -2.32 -34.95 -23.77
N GLN A 51 -2.02 -33.82 -24.40
CA GLN A 51 -2.66 -33.08 -25.52
C GLN A 51 -3.12 -31.71 -24.97
N PHE A 52 -2.68 -30.63 -25.63
CA PHE A 52 -3.04 -29.24 -25.36
C PHE A 52 -4.56 -28.99 -25.45
N ASN A 53 -5.08 -28.11 -24.59
CA ASN A 53 -6.22 -27.25 -24.91
C ASN A 53 -5.82 -25.80 -24.63
N ALA A 54 -5.69 -25.03 -25.70
CA ALA A 54 -5.50 -23.59 -25.71
C ALA A 54 -6.75 -22.98 -26.35
N GLU A 55 -7.74 -22.62 -25.53
CA GLU A 55 -8.88 -21.78 -25.93
C GLU A 55 -9.31 -20.92 -24.74
N HIS A 56 -9.20 -19.59 -24.92
CA HIS A 56 -9.90 -18.47 -24.26
C HIS A 56 -8.95 -17.28 -24.06
N TYR A 57 -8.65 -16.58 -25.17
CA TYR A 57 -8.35 -15.14 -25.14
C TYR A 57 -9.43 -14.45 -25.96
N THR A 58 -10.60 -14.31 -25.34
CA THR A 58 -11.63 -13.35 -25.74
C THR A 58 -11.13 -11.94 -25.51
N GLN A 59 -11.64 -11.04 -26.34
CA GLN A 59 -11.50 -9.59 -26.29
C GLN A 59 -11.48 -9.08 -24.86
N THR A 60 -10.51 -8.21 -24.54
CA THR A 60 -10.50 -7.37 -23.35
C THR A 60 -11.65 -6.36 -23.46
N THR A 61 -12.87 -6.82 -23.19
CA THR A 61 -13.87 -5.95 -22.58
C THR A 61 -13.34 -5.61 -21.19
N VAL A 62 -13.39 -4.32 -20.86
CA VAL A 62 -13.19 -3.79 -19.52
C VAL A 62 -14.08 -4.60 -18.57
N SER A 63 -13.45 -5.53 -17.85
CA SER A 63 -14.03 -6.29 -16.76
C SER A 63 -13.24 -5.91 -15.52
N ASP A 64 -13.96 -5.64 -14.42
CA ASP A 64 -13.45 -5.29 -13.09
C ASP A 64 -12.45 -6.31 -12.53
N GLU A 65 -11.21 -6.26 -13.00
CA GLU A 65 -10.08 -6.80 -12.26
C GLU A 65 -9.76 -5.83 -11.13
N LEU A 66 -10.10 -6.23 -9.90
CA LEU A 66 -9.56 -5.67 -8.66
C LEU A 66 -8.07 -5.39 -8.85
N GLN A 67 -7.67 -4.12 -8.88
CA GLN A 67 -6.27 -3.76 -8.91
C GLN A 67 -5.61 -4.25 -7.60
N PRO A 68 -4.62 -5.16 -7.66
CA PRO A 68 -3.87 -5.59 -6.48
C PRO A 68 -3.27 -4.40 -5.72
N ASP A 69 -2.80 -3.41 -6.48
CA ASP A 69 -2.19 -2.16 -6.01
C ASP A 69 -3.11 -1.36 -5.08
N ALA A 70 -4.44 -1.41 -5.28
CA ALA A 70 -5.40 -0.69 -4.45
C ALA A 70 -5.59 -1.36 -3.07
N LEU A 71 -5.54 -2.70 -3.00
CA LEU A 71 -5.66 -3.40 -1.72
C LEU A 71 -4.34 -3.33 -0.92
N GLU A 72 -3.19 -3.28 -1.60
CA GLU A 72 -1.89 -3.00 -1.00
C GLU A 72 -1.82 -1.56 -0.46
N ASP A 73 -2.29 -0.55 -1.21
CA ASP A 73 -2.38 0.84 -0.74
C ASP A 73 -3.32 0.98 0.47
N VAL A 74 -4.41 0.21 0.51
CA VAL A 74 -5.34 0.16 1.65
C VAL A 74 -4.73 -0.53 2.86
N THR A 75 -3.93 -1.58 2.65
CA THR A 75 -3.18 -2.25 3.71
C THR A 75 -2.11 -1.31 4.27
N ALA A 76 -1.39 -0.59 3.40
CA ALA A 76 -0.42 0.42 3.79
C ALA A 76 -1.06 1.62 4.50
N GLN A 77 -2.25 2.08 4.06
CA GLN A 77 -3.01 3.13 4.73
C GLN A 77 -3.60 2.67 6.08
N LEU A 78 -4.13 1.44 6.16
CA LEU A 78 -4.54 0.81 7.41
C LEU A 78 -3.37 0.61 8.38
N GLU A 79 -2.15 0.45 7.88
CA GLU A 79 -0.92 0.38 8.69
C GLU A 79 -0.43 1.77 9.14
N ARG A 80 -0.63 2.81 8.33
CA ARG A 80 -0.37 4.23 8.63
C ARG A 80 -1.46 4.90 9.49
N LEU A 81 -2.56 4.22 9.79
CA LEU A 81 -3.68 4.77 10.59
C LEU A 81 -3.84 4.00 11.91
N LYS A 82 -2.75 3.43 12.42
CA LYS A 82 -2.75 2.69 13.70
C LYS A 82 -2.27 3.59 14.85
N PRO A 83 -2.88 3.48 16.03
CA PRO A 83 -2.74 4.48 17.09
C PRO A 83 -1.30 4.65 17.58
N ALA A 84 -0.91 5.92 17.78
CA ALA A 84 0.21 6.30 18.63
C ALA A 84 -0.11 5.96 20.10
N PRO A 85 0.91 5.66 20.92
CA PRO A 85 0.72 5.37 22.34
C PRO A 85 0.22 6.60 23.12
N GLU A 86 -0.90 6.46 23.82
CA GLU A 86 -1.30 7.37 24.89
C GLU A 86 -0.59 7.00 26.19
N ILE A 87 -0.14 8.00 26.96
CA ILE A 87 0.21 7.79 28.37
C ILE A 87 -0.42 8.90 29.21
N ASP A 88 -1.18 8.44 30.20
CA ASP A 88 -1.82 9.19 31.27
C ASP A 88 -0.86 10.16 31.97
N ALA A 89 -1.25 11.44 32.04
CA ALA A 89 -0.63 12.41 32.92
C ALA A 89 -1.08 12.16 34.37
N ASN A 90 -0.45 11.23 35.08
CA ASN A 90 -0.40 11.21 36.54
C ASN A 90 0.61 10.17 37.08
N GLY A 91 1.89 10.54 37.07
CA GLY A 91 2.94 9.80 37.76
C GLY A 91 3.37 10.51 39.04
N THR A 92 2.77 10.17 40.19
CA THR A 92 3.43 10.28 41.51
C THR A 92 2.71 9.44 42.56
N LYS A 93 3.43 8.48 43.16
CA LYS A 93 3.19 8.02 44.53
C LYS A 93 4.52 8.08 45.27
N SER A 94 4.75 9.16 46.02
CA SER A 94 5.77 9.17 47.07
C SER A 94 5.13 8.83 48.41
N ALA A 95 5.96 8.25 49.27
CA ALA A 95 5.64 7.74 50.59
C ALA A 95 4.92 8.76 51.49
N ALA A 96 4.00 8.24 52.31
CA ALA A 96 3.29 8.96 53.35
C ALA A 96 4.19 9.16 54.58
N GLU A 97 4.31 10.39 55.07
CA GLU A 97 4.59 10.71 56.47
C GLU A 97 3.87 12.01 56.86
N ASN A 98 3.31 12.01 58.06
CA ASN A 98 2.34 12.95 58.61
C ASN A 98 2.95 14.31 59.02
N HIS A 99 2.27 15.44 58.75
CA HIS A 99 1.74 16.37 59.79
C HIS A 99 1.08 17.65 59.22
N ALA A 100 -0.24 17.76 59.49
CA ALA A 100 -1.10 18.90 59.87
C ALA A 100 -0.82 20.38 59.49
N ARG A 101 -1.90 20.98 58.91
CA ARG A 101 -2.60 22.25 59.27
C ARG A 101 -2.30 23.54 58.48
N GLY A 102 -3.31 24.06 57.75
CA GLY A 102 -3.42 25.51 57.44
C GLY A 102 -4.15 25.96 56.16
N THR A 103 -5.50 25.92 56.14
CA THR A 103 -6.48 26.87 55.53
C THR A 103 -6.32 27.52 54.13
N LYS A 104 -7.39 27.33 53.32
CA LYS A 104 -8.03 28.21 52.28
C LYS A 104 -7.24 28.37 50.95
N THR A 105 -7.83 28.25 49.75
CA THR A 105 -9.15 28.64 49.20
C THR A 105 -9.57 27.75 48.02
N ASP A 106 -10.87 27.49 47.89
CA ASP A 106 -11.51 26.60 46.92
C ASP A 106 -11.46 27.11 45.46
N ILE A 107 -10.88 26.30 44.57
CA ILE A 107 -11.20 26.23 43.14
C ILE A 107 -11.52 24.75 42.88
N GLU A 108 -12.80 24.44 42.67
CA GLU A 108 -13.27 23.08 42.42
C GLU A 108 -12.74 22.53 41.09
N THR A 109 -11.67 21.75 41.15
CA THR A 109 -11.29 20.79 40.09
C THR A 109 -12.10 19.50 40.29
N SER A 110 -13.15 19.31 39.50
CA SER A 110 -13.91 18.06 39.47
C SER A 110 -13.15 16.96 38.71
N HIS A 111 -12.14 16.36 39.32
CA HIS A 111 -11.63 15.04 38.90
C HIS A 111 -12.45 13.97 39.61
N GLY A 112 -13.61 13.66 39.03
CA GLY A 112 -14.40 12.50 39.42
C GLY A 112 -14.02 11.32 38.55
N THR A 113 -13.18 10.42 39.07
CA THR A 113 -13.06 9.04 38.58
C THR A 113 -14.40 8.34 38.82
N LYS A 114 -15.35 8.52 37.91
CA LYS A 114 -16.57 7.70 37.90
C LYS A 114 -16.18 6.33 37.35
N HIS A 115 -16.27 5.32 38.19
CA HIS A 115 -16.50 3.94 37.74
C HIS A 115 -17.69 3.98 36.76
N LEU A 116 -17.42 3.85 35.46
CA LEU A 116 -18.45 3.77 34.41
C LEU A 116 -19.08 2.38 34.45
N SER A 117 -19.99 2.16 35.40
CA SER A 117 -20.78 0.93 35.50
C SER A 117 -22.08 0.97 34.69
N HIS A 118 -22.37 2.05 33.96
CA HIS A 118 -23.52 2.13 33.06
C HIS A 118 -23.19 3.02 31.85
N LEU A 119 -22.94 2.40 30.70
CA LEU A 119 -23.16 3.06 29.40
C LEU A 119 -24.69 3.20 29.28
N ASP A 120 -25.17 4.43 29.07
CA ASP A 120 -26.58 4.67 28.80
C ASP A 120 -26.88 4.10 27.41
N ASN A 121 -27.81 3.14 27.31
CA ASN A 121 -28.19 2.51 26.04
C ASN A 121 -29.05 3.43 25.15
N SER A 122 -29.31 4.66 25.60
CA SER A 122 -29.96 5.68 24.80
C SER A 122 -28.99 6.17 23.72
N PRO A 123 -29.35 6.10 22.42
CA PRO A 123 -28.43 6.49 21.34
C PRO A 123 -28.07 7.97 21.46
N ILE A 124 -26.79 8.25 21.65
CA ILE A 124 -26.27 9.62 21.69
C ILE A 124 -25.75 9.97 20.29
N PRO A 125 -26.19 11.09 19.68
CA PRO A 125 -25.64 11.54 18.40
C PRO A 125 -24.12 11.74 18.49
N ILE A 126 -23.36 11.24 17.51
CA ILE A 126 -21.89 11.39 17.51
C ILE A 126 -21.52 12.88 17.50
N SER A 127 -22.28 13.71 16.79
CA SER A 127 -22.11 15.17 16.82
C SER A 127 -22.15 15.79 18.24
N GLU A 128 -22.89 15.23 19.19
CA GLU A 128 -22.92 15.69 20.59
C GLU A 128 -21.66 15.25 21.36
N LEU A 129 -21.14 14.06 21.07
CA LEU A 129 -19.88 13.55 21.63
C LEU A 129 -18.65 14.30 21.09
N VAL A 130 -18.78 14.92 19.92
CA VAL A 130 -17.72 15.73 19.29
C VAL A 130 -17.80 17.21 19.68
N SER A 131 -18.98 17.77 19.90
CA SER A 131 -19.17 19.21 20.18
C SER A 131 -18.83 19.63 21.62
N SER A 132 -18.63 18.69 22.56
CA SER A 132 -18.14 18.98 23.91
C SER A 132 -16.63 19.32 23.98
N ARG A 133 -15.95 19.40 22.83
CA ARG A 133 -14.49 19.53 22.73
C ARG A 133 -14.05 21.00 22.76
N LYS A 134 -13.22 21.37 23.74
CA LYS A 134 -12.54 22.68 23.80
C LYS A 134 -11.36 22.70 22.83
N TYR A 135 -11.61 22.94 21.55
CA TYR A 135 -10.52 23.21 20.61
C TYR A 135 -10.08 24.67 20.72
N ALA A 136 -8.86 24.90 21.22
CA ALA A 136 -8.25 26.22 21.20
C ALA A 136 -7.85 26.58 19.76
N SER A 137 -8.56 27.56 19.20
CA SER A 137 -8.21 28.47 18.10
C SER A 137 -6.99 28.12 17.20
N ARG A 138 -7.30 27.94 15.90
CA ARG A 138 -6.54 28.31 14.68
C ARG A 138 -5.05 28.67 14.84
N THR A 139 -4.14 27.69 14.70
CA THR A 139 -2.82 27.76 14.00
C THR A 139 -1.95 26.49 14.13
N PHE A 140 -2.39 25.47 14.86
CA PHE A 140 -1.54 24.33 15.26
C PHE A 140 -2.20 22.99 14.92
N LEU A 141 -1.39 21.95 14.74
CA LEU A 141 -1.88 20.60 14.43
C LEU A 141 -2.73 20.03 15.57
N ARG A 142 -3.82 19.33 15.21
CA ARG A 142 -4.73 18.65 16.14
C ARG A 142 -4.00 17.62 17.01
N GLU A 143 -3.12 16.84 16.39
CA GLU A 143 -2.36 15.77 17.03
C GLU A 143 -0.93 15.70 16.48
N CYS A 144 -0.08 14.88 17.11
CA CYS A 144 1.29 14.70 16.69
C CYS A 144 1.40 13.70 15.52
N PRO A 145 2.01 14.06 14.37
CA PRO A 145 2.26 13.15 13.24
C PRO A 145 3.46 12.23 13.50
N GLU A 146 3.57 11.67 14.71
CA GLU A 146 4.76 10.99 15.24
C GLU A 146 5.35 9.96 14.27
N ARG A 147 4.51 9.08 13.71
CA ARG A 147 4.90 8.02 12.77
C ARG A 147 4.43 8.28 11.35
N ASP A 148 3.35 9.03 11.20
CA ASP A 148 2.69 9.29 9.92
C ASP A 148 3.13 10.66 9.45
N PRO A 149 4.15 10.73 8.56
CA PRO A 149 4.65 12.01 8.14
C PRO A 149 3.57 12.75 7.36
N ILE A 150 3.49 14.05 7.58
CA ILE A 150 2.57 14.92 6.85
C ILE A 150 3.34 15.61 5.73
N ASN A 151 2.66 15.80 4.60
CA ASN A 151 3.21 16.37 3.37
C ASN A 151 2.48 17.67 2.96
N PHE A 152 1.62 18.19 3.83
CA PHE A 152 0.89 19.44 3.64
C PHE A 152 1.52 20.61 4.43
N PRO A 153 1.37 21.86 3.96
CA PRO A 153 1.88 23.04 4.64
C PRO A 153 1.34 23.16 6.07
N SER A 154 2.25 23.23 7.04
CA SER A 154 1.92 23.33 8.45
C SER A 154 3.00 24.06 9.23
N LEU A 155 2.66 24.56 10.41
CA LEU A 155 3.60 25.23 11.30
C LEU A 155 4.42 24.19 12.08
N TRP A 156 5.73 24.33 12.00
CA TRP A 156 6.72 23.49 12.67
C TRP A 156 7.69 24.33 13.48
N TYR A 157 8.41 23.66 14.37
CA TYR A 157 9.45 24.23 15.20
C TYR A 157 10.72 23.37 15.10
N HIS A 158 11.87 23.99 15.34
CA HIS A 158 13.12 23.28 15.54
C HIS A 158 13.97 24.00 16.59
N PRO A 159 14.88 23.29 17.28
CA PRO A 159 15.89 23.92 18.11
C PRO A 159 16.84 24.78 17.27
N THR A 160 17.23 25.96 17.75
CA THR A 160 18.11 26.89 17.01
C THR A 160 19.47 26.28 16.65
N HIS A 161 19.95 25.33 17.46
CA HIS A 161 21.23 24.64 17.27
C HIS A 161 21.11 23.35 16.44
N ALA A 162 19.90 22.94 16.04
CA ALA A 162 19.64 21.72 15.29
C ALA A 162 18.42 21.90 14.37
N THR A 163 18.60 22.63 13.27
CA THR A 163 17.53 23.02 12.35
C THR A 163 16.87 21.84 11.63
N LYS A 164 17.57 20.70 11.52
CA LYS A 164 17.03 19.46 10.95
C LYS A 164 16.15 18.67 11.91
N PHE A 165 16.15 19.00 13.21
CA PHE A 165 15.33 18.31 14.20
C PHE A 165 13.93 18.92 14.25
N THR A 166 12.94 18.18 13.77
CA THR A 166 11.58 18.69 13.54
C THR A 166 10.65 18.42 14.72
N ILE A 167 9.94 19.47 15.13
CA ILE A 167 8.95 19.46 16.21
C ILE A 167 7.63 19.96 15.64
N CYS A 168 6.59 19.14 15.69
CA CYS A 168 5.28 19.55 15.21
C CYS A 168 4.68 20.63 16.13
N SER A 169 3.82 21.48 15.57
CA SER A 169 3.14 22.52 16.36
C SER A 169 2.32 21.97 17.53
N HIS A 170 1.73 20.78 17.40
CA HIS A 170 1.02 20.13 18.52
C HIS A 170 1.96 19.89 19.70
N CYS A 171 3.08 19.19 19.47
CA CYS A 171 4.04 18.88 20.53
C CYS A 171 4.64 20.14 21.15
N TYR A 172 4.97 21.14 20.33
CA TYR A 172 5.50 22.39 20.84
C TYR A 172 4.49 23.08 21.75
N MET A 173 3.25 23.27 21.33
CA MET A 173 2.26 24.00 22.11
C MET A 173 1.79 23.24 23.36
N THR A 174 1.73 21.91 23.30
CA THR A 174 1.26 21.08 24.41
C THR A 174 2.33 20.82 25.47
N PHE A 175 3.60 20.62 25.07
CA PHE A 175 4.65 20.18 26.00
C PHE A 175 5.75 21.22 26.23
N ILE A 176 6.06 22.07 25.26
CA ILE A 176 7.24 22.96 25.32
C ILE A 176 6.83 24.39 25.65
N HIS A 177 5.76 24.88 25.04
CA HIS A 177 5.29 26.26 25.18
C HIS A 177 4.92 26.55 26.63
N GLY A 178 5.48 27.62 27.20
CA GLY A 178 5.25 28.02 28.59
C GLY A 178 6.11 27.28 29.61
N VAL A 179 6.93 26.31 29.19
CA VAL A 179 7.98 25.74 30.05
C VAL A 179 9.23 26.59 29.92
N GLU A 180 9.70 27.18 31.01
CA GLU A 180 11.00 27.84 31.04
C GLU A 180 12.11 26.78 30.96
N CYS A 181 12.55 26.49 29.74
CA CYS A 181 13.77 25.73 29.47
C CYS A 181 14.98 26.59 29.87
N VAL A 182 15.19 26.83 31.17
CA VAL A 182 16.20 27.74 31.73
C VAL A 182 17.52 27.66 30.95
N GLY A 183 17.74 28.65 30.07
CA GLY A 183 18.98 28.91 29.32
C GLY A 183 19.51 27.84 28.36
N SER A 184 18.84 26.70 28.14
CA SER A 184 19.50 25.53 27.54
C SER A 184 19.14 25.25 26.07
N ILE A 185 17.89 25.48 25.66
CA ILE A 185 17.40 25.23 24.30
C ILE A 185 16.41 26.32 23.88
N SER A 186 16.74 27.06 22.83
CA SER A 186 15.85 27.99 22.13
C SER A 186 15.28 27.35 20.87
N PHE A 187 14.08 27.77 20.46
CA PHE A 187 13.35 27.20 19.33
C PHE A 187 12.94 28.31 18.34
N ASP A 188 13.09 28.02 17.06
CA ASP A 188 12.55 28.84 15.97
C ASP A 188 11.36 28.14 15.32
N SER A 189 10.46 28.90 14.73
CA SER A 189 9.33 28.40 13.96
C SER A 189 9.57 28.51 12.46
N PHE A 190 9.05 27.58 11.68
CA PHE A 190 9.05 27.63 10.22
C PHE A 190 7.76 27.01 9.65
N MET A 191 7.41 27.40 8.42
CA MET A 191 6.30 26.79 7.67
C MET A 191 6.88 25.73 6.74
N SER A 192 6.28 24.52 6.72
CA SER A 192 6.66 23.51 5.74
C SER A 192 6.12 23.84 4.35
N ASN A 193 6.86 23.45 3.31
CA ASN A 193 6.45 23.63 1.92
C ASN A 193 5.56 22.46 1.46
N THR A 194 4.75 22.70 0.43
CA THR A 194 3.96 21.65 -0.24
C THR A 194 4.89 20.55 -0.76
N GLY A 195 4.60 19.29 -0.43
CA GLY A 195 5.41 18.14 -0.86
C GLY A 195 6.63 17.84 0.01
N GLN A 196 6.92 18.67 1.03
CA GLN A 196 7.92 18.34 2.04
C GLN A 196 7.32 17.36 3.07
N THR A 197 7.80 16.12 3.06
CA THR A 197 7.37 15.08 4.01
C THR A 197 8.09 15.26 5.35
N LEU A 198 7.36 15.64 6.39
CA LEU A 198 7.90 15.87 7.73
C LEU A 198 7.19 15.00 8.78
N PHE A 199 7.96 14.51 9.75
CA PHE A 199 7.46 13.80 10.93
C PHE A 199 7.97 14.50 12.20
N CYS A 200 7.29 14.28 13.32
CA CYS A 200 7.69 14.87 14.60
C CYS A 200 8.74 13.99 15.30
N MET A 201 10.01 14.42 15.30
CA MET A 201 11.08 13.74 16.05
C MET A 201 10.89 13.88 17.56
N PHE A 202 10.35 15.02 18.02
CA PHE A 202 10.05 15.22 19.44
C PHE A 202 8.91 14.34 19.95
N GLY A 203 7.99 13.90 19.07
CA GLY A 203 6.85 13.09 19.45
C GLY A 203 7.23 11.71 20.01
N LYS A 204 8.45 11.25 19.73
CA LYS A 204 8.95 9.92 20.07
C LYS A 204 9.22 9.76 21.57
N PRO A 205 9.10 8.54 22.15
CA PRO A 205 9.23 8.31 23.58
C PRO A 205 10.53 8.85 24.20
N ARG A 206 11.69 8.65 23.56
CA ARG A 206 12.97 9.14 24.11
C ARG A 206 13.04 10.66 24.22
N ALA A 207 12.64 11.39 23.17
CA ALA A 207 12.67 12.85 23.17
C ALA A 207 11.75 13.42 24.26
N ARG A 208 10.52 12.88 24.37
CA ARG A 208 9.56 13.26 25.41
C ARG A 208 10.04 12.88 26.80
N GLY A 209 10.61 11.68 26.95
CA GLY A 209 11.17 11.20 28.21
C GLY A 209 12.27 12.10 28.75
N LEU A 210 13.26 12.44 27.92
CA LEU A 210 14.36 13.34 28.29
C LEU A 210 13.88 14.76 28.63
N PHE A 211 12.87 15.25 27.91
CA PHE A 211 12.26 16.53 28.22
C PHE A 211 11.52 16.51 29.56
N ASN A 212 10.72 15.47 29.82
CA ASN A 212 9.92 15.33 31.04
C ASN A 212 10.77 15.11 32.29
N THR A 213 11.91 14.42 32.18
CA THR A 213 12.86 14.24 33.30
C THR A 213 13.68 15.49 33.57
N GLY A 214 13.66 16.49 32.69
CA GLY A 214 14.48 17.70 32.79
C GLY A 214 15.96 17.48 32.45
N ASP A 215 16.32 16.36 31.82
CA ASP A 215 17.68 16.09 31.37
C ASP A 215 17.99 16.82 30.06
N PHE A 216 18.08 18.15 30.15
CA PHE A 216 18.26 19.02 28.99
C PHE A 216 19.63 18.88 28.32
N GLN A 217 20.65 18.36 29.02
CA GLN A 217 21.97 18.14 28.42
C GLN A 217 21.95 16.92 27.50
N THR A 218 21.41 15.80 27.97
CA THR A 218 21.22 14.61 27.13
C THR A 218 20.24 14.88 26.00
N LEU A 219 19.17 15.65 26.25
CA LEU A 219 18.23 16.08 25.21
C LEU A 219 18.93 16.90 24.12
N LYS A 220 19.77 17.88 24.51
CA LYS A 220 20.53 18.71 23.56
C LYS A 220 21.47 17.89 22.69
N ALA A 221 22.17 16.93 23.28
CA ALA A 221 23.03 16.00 22.53
C ALA A 221 22.22 15.13 21.55
N PHE A 222 21.11 14.55 22.02
CA PHE A 222 20.22 13.72 21.19
C PHE A 222 19.61 14.50 20.02
N VAL A 223 19.11 15.70 20.28
CA VAL A 223 18.55 16.61 19.27
C VAL A 223 19.57 16.94 18.18
N ALA A 224 20.84 17.09 18.53
CA ALA A 224 21.90 17.38 17.57
C ALA A 224 22.28 16.15 16.73
N SER A 225 22.27 14.94 17.31
CA SER A 225 22.70 13.72 16.62
C SER A 225 21.59 13.02 15.83
N ARG A 226 20.34 13.08 16.31
CA ARG A 226 19.22 12.30 15.75
C ARG A 226 18.91 12.57 14.27
N PRO A 227 19.00 13.82 13.75
CA PRO A 227 18.72 14.08 12.33
C PRO A 227 19.72 13.44 11.35
N GLU A 228 20.90 13.04 11.83
CA GLU A 228 21.91 12.36 11.01
C GLU A 228 21.63 10.84 10.89
N VAL A 229 20.67 10.32 11.67
CA VAL A 229 20.22 8.93 11.62
C VAL A 229 19.07 8.78 10.63
N LYS A 230 19.19 7.80 9.72
CA LYS A 230 18.17 7.49 8.71
C LYS A 230 16.80 7.22 9.34
N THR A 231 15.75 7.67 8.66
CA THR A 231 14.37 7.53 9.12
C THR A 231 13.87 6.11 8.92
N CYS A 232 13.00 5.66 9.82
CA CYS A 232 12.35 4.37 9.69
C CYS A 232 11.43 4.38 8.46
N HIS A 233 11.48 3.32 7.65
CA HIS A 233 10.61 3.12 6.49
C HIS A 233 9.37 2.28 6.83
N GLY A 234 9.16 2.03 8.13
CA GLY A 234 8.02 1.29 8.63
C GLY A 234 8.06 -0.20 8.29
N VAL A 235 6.87 -0.76 8.13
CA VAL A 235 6.62 -2.18 7.82
C VAL A 235 6.80 -2.52 6.34
N ALA A 236 6.80 -1.51 5.45
CA ALA A 236 7.10 -1.69 4.02
C ALA A 236 8.55 -2.14 3.77
N GLY A 237 9.46 -1.75 4.67
CA GLY A 237 10.86 -2.12 4.62
C GLY A 237 11.68 -1.40 3.56
N VAL A 238 12.95 -1.79 3.46
CA VAL A 238 13.92 -1.27 2.50
C VAL A 238 14.79 -2.41 1.99
N ASP A 239 15.31 -2.29 0.77
CA ASP A 239 16.35 -3.16 0.24
C ASP A 239 17.72 -2.86 0.87
N GLY A 240 18.72 -3.68 0.55
CA GLY A 240 20.09 -3.50 1.05
C GLY A 240 20.82 -2.27 0.45
N GLU A 241 20.36 -1.72 -0.68
CA GLU A 241 20.97 -0.53 -1.28
C GLU A 241 20.69 0.73 -0.45
N ALA A 242 19.59 0.74 0.30
CA ALA A 242 19.27 1.78 1.27
C ALA A 242 20.33 1.92 2.38
N ASN A 243 21.23 0.93 2.55
CA ASN A 243 22.36 0.93 3.49
C ASN A 243 21.91 1.33 4.92
N MET A 244 20.82 0.72 5.38
CA MET A 244 20.24 0.96 6.70
C MET A 244 21.03 0.21 7.77
N THR A 245 21.28 0.85 8.92
CA THR A 245 21.83 0.17 10.08
C THR A 245 20.70 -0.54 10.84
N TRP A 246 20.93 -1.81 11.18
CA TRP A 246 19.96 -2.66 11.87
C TRP A 246 20.49 -3.12 13.23
N TYR A 247 19.58 -3.25 14.19
CA TYR A 247 19.81 -3.80 15.52
C TYR A 247 18.93 -5.02 15.71
N ARG A 248 19.43 -6.01 16.45
CA ARG A 248 18.69 -7.23 16.81
C ARG A 248 18.89 -7.56 18.28
N PRO A 249 17.98 -8.30 18.91
CA PRO A 249 18.17 -8.78 20.27
C PRO A 249 19.45 -9.62 20.41
N THR A 250 20.18 -9.41 21.49
CA THR A 250 21.35 -10.22 21.87
C THR A 250 20.91 -11.67 22.08
N ASN A 251 21.81 -12.63 21.85
CA ASN A 251 21.57 -14.07 22.01
C ASN A 251 20.41 -14.66 21.19
N ARG A 252 19.83 -13.89 20.25
CA ARG A 252 18.61 -14.28 19.52
C ARG A 252 17.43 -14.56 20.46
N ASP A 253 17.29 -13.78 21.53
CA ASP A 253 16.17 -13.87 22.48
C ASP A 253 14.80 -13.79 21.77
N ILE A 254 14.73 -13.07 20.65
CA ILE A 254 13.59 -13.04 19.72
C ILE A 254 14.13 -13.33 18.32
N ASP A 255 13.81 -14.50 17.77
CA ASP A 255 14.28 -14.88 16.44
C ASP A 255 13.55 -14.08 15.35
N GLY A 256 14.30 -13.59 14.37
CA GLY A 256 13.79 -12.78 13.26
C GLY A 256 13.53 -11.30 13.56
N LEU A 257 13.53 -10.85 14.83
CA LEU A 257 13.25 -9.44 15.14
C LEU A 257 14.41 -8.51 14.76
N VAL A 258 14.09 -7.45 14.03
CA VAL A 258 15.01 -6.38 13.65
C VAL A 258 14.43 -4.98 13.90
N SER A 259 15.27 -4.09 14.41
CA SER A 259 15.00 -2.66 14.54
C SER A 259 15.92 -1.88 13.61
N CYS A 260 15.38 -0.95 12.81
CA CYS A 260 16.23 0.04 12.16
C CYS A 260 16.86 0.96 13.21
N GLU A 261 17.97 1.61 12.87
CA GLU A 261 18.68 2.55 13.75
C GLU A 261 17.79 3.69 14.22
N GLY A 262 16.90 4.22 13.38
CA GLY A 262 15.93 5.24 13.77
C GLY A 262 15.02 4.79 14.93
N CYS A 263 14.40 3.61 14.81
CA CYS A 263 13.56 3.07 15.87
C CYS A 263 14.37 2.66 17.11
N TYR A 264 15.62 2.22 16.94
CA TYR A 264 16.51 1.95 18.07
C TYR A 264 16.80 3.22 18.86
N GLU A 265 17.16 4.32 18.18
CA GLU A 265 17.43 5.61 18.80
C GLU A 265 16.18 6.21 19.45
N ASP A 266 14.99 6.01 18.87
CA ASP A 266 13.74 6.65 19.32
C ASP A 266 13.01 5.88 20.44
N TYR A 267 13.06 4.54 20.43
CA TYR A 267 12.28 3.68 21.32
C TYR A 267 13.13 2.83 22.27
N ILE A 268 14.34 2.41 21.88
CA ILE A 268 15.12 1.39 22.63
C ILE A 268 16.26 2.00 23.44
N SER A 269 17.11 2.79 22.80
CA SER A 269 18.37 3.31 23.35
C SER A 269 18.20 4.11 24.64
N GLY A 270 17.06 4.78 24.82
CA GLY A 270 16.71 5.53 26.04
C GLY A 270 16.19 4.68 27.19
N THR A 271 16.12 3.35 27.02
CA THR A 271 15.56 2.42 28.01
C THR A 271 16.63 1.45 28.52
N THR A 272 16.31 0.72 29.59
CA THR A 272 17.14 -0.36 30.11
C THR A 272 17.32 -1.51 29.11
N PHE A 273 16.43 -1.63 28.11
CA PHE A 273 16.51 -2.67 27.08
C PHE A 273 17.62 -2.41 26.06
N SER A 274 18.22 -1.22 26.02
CA SER A 274 19.36 -0.92 25.14
C SER A 274 20.50 -1.94 25.23
N ALA A 275 20.77 -2.47 26.43
CA ALA A 275 21.79 -3.49 26.69
C ALA A 275 21.42 -4.89 26.16
N CYS A 276 20.14 -5.13 25.83
CA CYS A 276 19.64 -6.38 25.28
C CYS A 276 19.64 -6.40 23.73
N PHE A 277 20.14 -5.34 23.10
CA PHE A 277 20.24 -5.22 21.64
C PHE A 277 21.69 -5.05 21.21
N GLU A 278 22.02 -5.65 20.07
CA GLU A 278 23.32 -5.51 19.41
C GLU A 278 23.14 -5.15 17.94
N LYS A 279 24.17 -4.54 17.35
CA LYS A 279 24.18 -4.24 15.92
C LYS A 279 24.13 -5.54 15.11
N SER A 280 23.21 -5.63 14.16
CA SER A 280 23.08 -6.77 13.27
C SER A 280 24.19 -6.78 12.21
N ALA A 281 24.33 -7.92 11.53
CA ALA A 281 25.10 -7.97 10.29
C ALA A 281 24.46 -7.06 9.23
N PRO A 282 25.24 -6.54 8.27
CA PRO A 282 24.68 -5.79 7.15
C PRO A 282 23.62 -6.60 6.41
N GLN A 283 22.54 -5.92 6.04
CA GLN A 283 21.47 -6.48 5.23
C GLN A 283 22.02 -6.92 3.85
N PRO A 284 21.69 -8.14 3.39
CA PRO A 284 22.02 -8.57 2.03
C PRO A 284 21.33 -7.69 0.97
N LEU A 285 22.02 -7.43 -0.16
CA LEU A 285 21.51 -6.54 -1.23
C LEU A 285 20.21 -7.04 -1.87
N ASP A 286 20.00 -8.36 -1.88
CA ASP A 286 18.85 -9.04 -2.49
C ASP A 286 17.66 -9.21 -1.54
N GLN A 287 17.75 -8.69 -0.31
CA GLN A 287 16.71 -8.84 0.70
C GLN A 287 16.05 -7.51 1.04
N ILE A 288 14.75 -7.56 1.32
CA ILE A 288 13.99 -6.45 1.89
C ILE A 288 13.78 -6.75 3.37
N TRP A 289 14.23 -5.84 4.23
CA TRP A 289 14.02 -5.91 5.67
C TRP A 289 13.06 -4.82 6.10
N SER A 290 12.10 -5.16 6.94
CA SER A 290 11.14 -4.23 7.55
C SER A 290 11.40 -4.07 9.03
N CYS A 291 11.08 -2.90 9.59
CA CYS A 291 11.35 -2.64 11.01
C CYS A 291 10.21 -3.16 11.87
N ASP A 292 10.47 -4.16 12.71
CA ASP A 292 9.44 -4.75 13.58
C ASP A 292 8.97 -3.79 14.68
N ILE A 293 9.84 -2.88 15.13
CA ILE A 293 9.47 -1.83 16.08
C ILE A 293 8.45 -0.85 15.45
N ALA A 294 8.37 -0.76 14.12
CA ALA A 294 7.33 0.03 13.48
C ALA A 294 5.93 -0.59 13.64
N VAL A 295 5.84 -1.90 13.94
CA VAL A 295 4.57 -2.57 14.24
C VAL A 295 3.99 -1.99 15.54
N PRO A 296 2.77 -1.44 15.51
CA PRO A 296 2.19 -0.76 16.68
C PRO A 296 2.07 -1.65 17.91
N GLY A 297 1.69 -2.93 17.75
CA GLY A 297 1.61 -3.88 18.87
C GLY A 297 2.96 -4.14 19.53
N ILE A 298 4.04 -4.24 18.74
CA ILE A 298 5.40 -4.48 19.25
C ILE A 298 5.93 -3.24 19.98
N SER A 299 5.82 -2.06 19.36
CA SER A 299 6.28 -0.82 19.98
C SER A 299 5.51 -0.44 21.25
N ARG A 300 4.18 -0.58 21.28
CA ARG A 300 3.42 -0.36 22.53
C ARG A 300 3.82 -1.36 23.62
N SER A 301 4.04 -2.62 23.26
CA SER A 301 4.56 -3.61 24.21
C SER A 301 5.96 -3.24 24.71
N LEU A 302 6.82 -2.71 23.83
CA LEU A 302 8.14 -2.23 24.19
C LEU A 302 8.06 -1.09 25.22
N GLU A 303 7.23 -0.09 24.97
CA GLU A 303 7.04 1.03 25.90
C GLU A 303 6.48 0.58 27.25
N GLU A 304 5.42 -0.23 27.24
CA GLU A 304 4.79 -0.75 28.46
C GLU A 304 5.76 -1.57 29.32
N PHE A 305 6.50 -2.51 28.71
CA PHE A 305 7.38 -3.42 29.45
C PHE A 305 8.75 -2.81 29.77
N SER A 306 9.25 -1.86 28.96
CA SER A 306 10.48 -1.14 29.29
C SER A 306 10.30 -0.25 30.53
N ASN A 307 9.14 0.39 30.69
CA ASN A 307 8.78 1.15 31.89
C ASN A 307 8.76 0.28 33.16
N ARG A 308 8.45 -1.01 33.03
CA ARG A 308 8.45 -2.00 34.12
C ARG A 308 9.77 -2.75 34.25
N ASN A 309 10.72 -2.51 33.34
CA ASN A 309 11.96 -3.25 33.19
C ASN A 309 11.75 -4.78 33.07
N ASP A 310 10.71 -5.21 32.36
CA ASP A 310 10.36 -6.63 32.18
C ASP A 310 10.70 -7.12 30.76
N TRP A 311 11.99 -7.40 30.53
CA TRP A 311 12.49 -7.91 29.24
C TRP A 311 11.77 -9.20 28.82
N ARG A 312 11.48 -10.08 29.76
CA ARG A 312 10.88 -11.39 29.47
C ARG A 312 9.45 -11.26 28.95
N ALA A 313 8.67 -10.37 29.54
CA ALA A 313 7.32 -10.08 29.05
C ALA A 313 7.35 -9.47 27.64
N PHE A 314 8.29 -8.55 27.38
CA PHE A 314 8.49 -8.00 26.03
C PHE A 314 8.86 -9.08 25.01
N VAL A 315 9.85 -9.94 25.31
CA VAL A 315 10.24 -11.07 24.45
C VAL A 315 9.04 -11.94 24.13
N THR A 316 8.25 -12.30 25.14
CA THR A 316 7.05 -13.14 24.96
C THR A 316 6.03 -12.45 24.04
N ALA A 317 5.73 -11.17 24.26
CA ALA A 317 4.76 -10.42 23.48
C ALA A 317 5.21 -10.20 22.03
N ALA A 318 6.48 -9.82 21.83
CA ALA A 318 7.05 -9.56 20.51
C ALA A 318 7.16 -10.85 19.68
N THR A 319 7.71 -11.93 20.24
CA THR A 319 7.75 -13.25 19.57
C THR A 319 6.36 -13.69 19.16
N TYR A 320 5.38 -13.58 20.07
CA TYR A 320 4.00 -13.96 19.77
C TYR A 320 3.40 -13.15 18.61
N ARG A 321 3.60 -11.82 18.61
CA ARG A 321 3.10 -10.97 17.53
C ARG A 321 3.73 -11.31 16.19
N LEU A 322 5.02 -11.64 16.14
CA LEU A 322 5.71 -12.04 14.91
C LEU A 322 5.19 -13.37 14.32
N GLU A 323 4.68 -14.28 15.17
CA GLU A 323 4.07 -15.53 14.73
C GLU A 323 2.64 -15.36 14.17
N VAL A 324 1.93 -14.32 14.61
CA VAL A 324 0.56 -14.04 14.19
C VAL A 324 0.52 -13.47 12.77
N ALA A 325 -0.19 -14.17 11.88
CA ALA A 325 -0.41 -13.73 10.51
C ALA A 325 -1.15 -12.38 10.45
N PRO A 326 -0.81 -11.48 9.50
CA PRO A 326 -1.48 -10.19 9.37
C PRO A 326 -2.99 -10.37 9.10
N CYS A 327 -3.74 -9.31 9.38
CA CYS A 327 -5.15 -9.24 9.01
C CYS A 327 -5.27 -9.23 7.47
N SER A 328 -6.36 -9.79 6.96
CA SER A 328 -6.75 -9.70 5.55
C SER A 328 -7.92 -8.71 5.45
N PRO A 329 -7.67 -7.41 5.20
CA PRO A 329 -8.72 -6.39 5.18
C PRO A 329 -9.79 -6.72 4.15
N TYR A 330 -11.06 -6.43 4.46
CA TYR A 330 -12.20 -6.65 3.56
C TYR A 330 -12.41 -8.11 3.07
N GLN A 331 -11.70 -9.10 3.64
CA GLN A 331 -11.76 -10.50 3.23
C GLN A 331 -12.31 -11.41 4.33
N GLU A 332 -13.13 -12.36 3.91
CA GLU A 332 -13.60 -13.46 4.75
C GLU A 332 -12.48 -14.46 5.04
N ARG A 333 -12.42 -14.95 6.27
CA ARG A 333 -11.45 -15.96 6.71
C ARG A 333 -12.10 -17.07 7.51
N PRO A 334 -11.60 -18.32 7.41
CA PRO A 334 -12.06 -19.41 8.26
C PRO A 334 -11.89 -19.07 9.74
N ILE A 335 -12.82 -19.51 10.58
CA ILE A 335 -12.81 -19.22 12.02
C ILE A 335 -11.51 -19.73 12.66
N GLU A 336 -11.07 -20.93 12.30
CA GLU A 336 -9.85 -21.57 12.80
C GLU A 336 -8.55 -20.91 12.33
N SER A 337 -8.60 -19.96 11.40
CA SER A 337 -7.39 -19.35 10.82
C SER A 337 -6.66 -18.38 11.77
N THR A 338 -7.29 -17.97 12.87
CA THR A 338 -6.74 -17.03 13.86
C THR A 338 -7.59 -17.05 15.13
N LYS A 339 -7.10 -16.47 16.24
CA LYS A 339 -7.94 -16.20 17.40
C LYS A 339 -8.83 -14.99 17.13
N TRP A 340 -10.06 -15.05 17.61
CA TRP A 340 -11.04 -13.97 17.47
C TRP A 340 -11.34 -13.35 18.81
N TYR A 341 -11.61 -12.05 18.78
CA TYR A 341 -11.99 -11.25 19.93
C TYR A 341 -13.34 -10.61 19.63
N ARG A 342 -14.20 -10.53 20.64
CA ARG A 342 -15.51 -9.87 20.56
C ARG A 342 -15.64 -8.86 21.67
N THR A 343 -16.58 -7.95 21.51
CA THR A 343 -16.92 -6.99 22.55
C THR A 343 -17.53 -7.69 23.76
N GLU A 344 -17.36 -7.11 24.96
CA GLU A 344 -18.09 -7.58 26.13
C GLU A 344 -19.61 -7.58 25.91
N LYS A 345 -20.32 -8.48 26.61
CA LYS A 345 -21.79 -8.58 26.52
C LYS A 345 -22.49 -7.27 26.91
N SER A 346 -21.88 -6.49 27.80
CA SER A 346 -22.35 -5.17 28.25
C SER A 346 -22.53 -4.17 27.10
N LEU A 347 -21.72 -4.28 26.04
CA LEU A 347 -21.77 -3.38 24.88
C LEU A 347 -22.87 -3.76 23.88
N ASN A 348 -23.33 -5.02 23.83
CA ASN A 348 -24.39 -5.43 22.91
C ASN A 348 -24.12 -5.07 21.42
N LEU A 349 -22.94 -5.43 20.89
CA LEU A 349 -22.60 -5.33 19.47
C LEU A 349 -22.55 -6.74 18.83
N PRO A 350 -23.70 -7.34 18.49
CA PRO A 350 -23.72 -8.67 17.90
C PRO A 350 -23.01 -8.67 16.54
N GLY A 351 -22.16 -9.66 16.31
CA GLY A 351 -21.40 -9.81 15.06
C GLY A 351 -20.11 -8.98 14.95
N PHE A 352 -19.83 -8.09 15.91
CA PHE A 352 -18.56 -7.34 15.93
C PHE A 352 -17.43 -8.27 16.38
N VAL A 353 -16.54 -8.62 15.45
CA VAL A 353 -15.42 -9.54 15.69
C VAL A 353 -14.11 -8.97 15.16
N VAL A 354 -13.04 -9.19 15.91
CA VAL A 354 -11.71 -8.69 15.63
C VAL A 354 -10.73 -9.86 15.58
N CYS A 355 -9.93 -9.95 14.53
CA CYS A 355 -8.88 -10.96 14.44
C CYS A 355 -7.73 -10.65 15.40
N GLU A 356 -6.91 -11.65 15.70
CA GLU A 356 -5.81 -11.51 16.64
C GLU A 356 -4.81 -10.43 16.26
N ALA A 357 -4.46 -10.31 14.98
CA ALA A 357 -3.54 -9.27 14.51
C ALA A 357 -4.07 -7.86 14.79
N CYS A 358 -5.34 -7.58 14.45
CA CYS A 358 -5.97 -6.29 14.71
C CYS A 358 -6.14 -6.02 16.21
N TYR A 359 -6.39 -7.05 17.02
CA TYR A 359 -6.42 -6.92 18.46
C TYR A 359 -5.05 -6.51 19.00
N LEU A 360 -3.99 -7.24 18.66
CA LEU A 360 -2.63 -6.92 19.12
C LEU A 360 -2.15 -5.55 18.63
N ASP A 361 -2.42 -5.20 17.37
CA ASP A 361 -1.94 -3.96 16.75
C ASP A 361 -2.81 -2.74 17.04
N GLY A 362 -4.10 -2.89 17.33
CA GLY A 362 -5.04 -1.78 17.53
C GLY A 362 -5.57 -1.63 18.96
N ILE A 363 -5.72 -2.72 19.71
CA ILE A 363 -6.45 -2.74 20.99
C ILE A 363 -5.55 -3.09 22.18
N ALA A 364 -4.59 -4.01 22.01
CA ALA A 364 -3.75 -4.46 23.11
C ALA A 364 -2.89 -3.30 23.63
N ASN A 365 -2.76 -3.24 24.96
CA ASN A 365 -2.08 -2.19 25.71
C ASN A 365 -2.68 -0.78 25.45
N THR A 366 -3.99 -0.69 25.23
CA THR A 366 -4.73 0.58 25.19
C THR A 366 -5.91 0.57 26.16
N CYS A 367 -6.54 1.73 26.37
CA CYS A 367 -7.75 1.89 27.17
C CYS A 367 -8.92 1.02 26.67
N MET A 368 -8.91 0.59 25.41
CA MET A 368 -9.96 -0.24 24.82
C MET A 368 -9.85 -1.72 25.17
N SER A 369 -8.68 -2.20 25.62
CA SER A 369 -8.42 -3.63 25.84
C SER A 369 -9.39 -4.31 26.81
N ALA A 370 -9.83 -3.60 27.86
CA ALA A 370 -10.76 -4.11 28.86
C ALA A 370 -12.15 -4.45 28.29
N HIS A 371 -12.49 -3.93 27.11
CA HIS A 371 -13.82 -4.07 26.51
C HIS A 371 -13.92 -5.21 25.50
N PHE A 372 -12.84 -5.96 25.32
CA PHE A 372 -12.76 -7.08 24.40
C PHE A 372 -12.41 -8.36 25.14
N ILE A 373 -13.11 -9.44 24.79
CA ILE A 373 -12.90 -10.77 25.33
C ILE A 373 -12.55 -11.73 24.21
N SER A 374 -11.60 -12.63 24.47
CA SER A 374 -11.26 -13.70 23.53
C SER A 374 -12.44 -14.65 23.35
N VAL A 375 -12.71 -15.02 22.10
CA VAL A 375 -13.73 -16.00 21.75
C VAL A 375 -13.09 -17.38 21.82
N LEU A 376 -13.50 -18.17 22.82
CA LEU A 376 -13.21 -19.60 22.80
C LEU A 376 -14.01 -20.23 21.64
N GLU A 377 -13.37 -21.11 20.86
CA GLU A 377 -13.87 -21.74 19.62
C GLU A 377 -15.32 -22.26 19.68
N ARG A 378 -15.85 -22.58 20.87
CA ARG A 378 -17.22 -23.08 21.07
C ARG A 378 -18.31 -22.01 21.21
N GLY A 379 -17.98 -20.73 21.08
CA GLY A 379 -18.90 -19.61 21.35
C GLY A 379 -19.43 -18.86 20.13
N ILE A 380 -18.92 -19.14 18.92
CA ILE A 380 -19.43 -18.59 17.66
C ILE A 380 -20.52 -19.53 17.19
N GLN A 381 -21.75 -19.04 17.05
CA GLN A 381 -22.91 -19.81 16.61
C GLN A 381 -22.54 -20.70 15.41
N ASP A 382 -22.82 -22.00 15.51
CA ASP A 382 -22.44 -23.15 14.65
C ASP A 382 -22.82 -23.05 13.14
N HIS A 383 -23.11 -21.85 12.61
CA HIS A 383 -23.64 -21.65 11.26
C HIS A 383 -22.75 -20.84 10.32
N HIS A 384 -21.75 -20.09 10.82
CA HIS A 384 -20.81 -19.35 9.97
C HIS A 384 -19.48 -20.08 9.91
N LYS A 385 -19.03 -20.45 8.70
CA LYS A 385 -17.70 -21.05 8.49
C LYS A 385 -16.59 -20.01 8.37
N ASN A 386 -16.97 -18.79 7.97
CA ASN A 386 -16.06 -17.68 7.73
C ASN A 386 -16.49 -16.43 8.50
N LEU A 387 -15.52 -15.60 8.84
CA LEU A 387 -15.69 -14.29 9.47
C LEU A 387 -14.82 -13.25 8.79
N THR A 388 -15.28 -12.00 8.78
CA THR A 388 -14.49 -10.85 8.36
C THR A 388 -14.15 -10.01 9.59
N CYS A 389 -12.88 -9.62 9.73
CA CYS A 389 -12.47 -8.74 10.82
C CYS A 389 -13.13 -7.36 10.67
N THR A 390 -13.90 -6.91 11.66
CA THR A 390 -14.59 -5.61 11.62
C THR A 390 -13.59 -4.45 11.60
N LEU A 391 -12.44 -4.58 12.28
CA LEU A 391 -11.34 -3.61 12.18
C LEU A 391 -10.53 -3.73 10.88
N GLY A 392 -10.81 -4.73 10.05
CA GLY A 392 -10.30 -4.80 8.68
C GLY A 392 -10.97 -3.79 7.76
N TYR A 393 -12.08 -3.18 8.17
CA TYR A 393 -12.69 -2.05 7.48
C TYR A 393 -12.07 -0.75 7.96
N LEU A 394 -11.52 0.04 7.04
CA LEU A 394 -10.85 1.30 7.35
C LEU A 394 -11.69 2.30 8.17
N PRO A 395 -13.01 2.50 7.89
CA PRO A 395 -13.88 3.32 8.74
C PRO A 395 -13.80 2.95 10.22
N MET A 396 -13.74 1.64 10.53
CA MET A 396 -13.73 1.16 11.90
C MET A 396 -12.36 1.19 12.56
N ALA A 397 -11.30 1.02 11.79
CA ALA A 397 -9.94 1.25 12.28
C ALA A 397 -9.73 2.71 12.72
N ILE A 398 -10.17 3.68 11.90
CA ILE A 398 -10.08 5.12 12.20
C ILE A 398 -10.94 5.48 13.41
N ASN A 399 -12.15 4.94 13.48
CA ASN A 399 -13.02 5.19 14.61
C ASN A 399 -12.44 4.68 15.94
N LEU A 400 -11.84 3.48 15.94
CA LEU A 400 -11.13 2.95 17.10
C LEU A 400 -9.95 3.85 17.48
N GLN A 401 -9.16 4.29 16.50
CA GLN A 401 -8.03 5.19 16.73
C GLN A 401 -8.48 6.51 17.38
N GLU A 402 -9.56 7.11 16.88
CA GLU A 402 -10.12 8.34 17.44
C GLU A 402 -10.61 8.14 18.87
N ALA A 403 -11.25 7.01 19.16
CA ALA A 403 -11.72 6.71 20.51
C ALA A 403 -10.56 6.46 21.49
N ILE A 404 -9.49 5.84 21.02
CA ILE A 404 -8.24 5.73 21.80
C ILE A 404 -7.71 7.14 22.04
N PHE A 405 -7.41 7.92 21.00
CA PHE A 405 -6.85 9.27 21.11
C PHE A 405 -7.67 10.25 21.99
N THR A 406 -8.98 10.05 22.07
CA THR A 406 -9.86 10.90 22.90
C THR A 406 -10.17 10.29 24.26
N GLY A 407 -9.75 9.05 24.53
CA GLY A 407 -10.15 8.26 25.69
C GLY A 407 -11.67 8.07 25.81
N ASN A 408 -12.44 8.23 24.72
CA ASN A 408 -13.89 8.23 24.74
C ASN A 408 -14.46 6.96 24.09
N ILE A 409 -14.74 5.94 24.92
CA ILE A 409 -15.33 4.69 24.45
C ILE A 409 -16.73 4.86 23.86
N GLN A 410 -17.54 5.81 24.36
CA GLN A 410 -18.91 6.01 23.86
C GLN A 410 -18.88 6.42 22.38
N LEU A 411 -17.86 7.19 21.97
CA LEU A 411 -17.65 7.59 20.59
C LEU A 411 -17.44 6.39 19.66
N TRP A 412 -16.62 5.42 20.11
CA TRP A 412 -16.43 4.18 19.37
C TRP A 412 -17.71 3.34 19.35
N TYR A 413 -18.36 3.23 20.50
CA TYR A 413 -19.56 2.42 20.65
C TYR A 413 -20.69 2.85 19.70
N GLU A 414 -21.00 4.15 19.65
CA GLU A 414 -22.09 4.66 18.80
C GLU A 414 -21.79 4.47 17.31
N ALA A 415 -20.56 4.73 16.89
CA ALA A 415 -20.16 4.52 15.51
C ALA A 415 -20.13 3.04 15.12
N ALA A 416 -19.63 2.16 16.00
CA ALA A 416 -19.68 0.72 15.79
C ALA A 416 -21.13 0.22 15.72
N ARG A 417 -22.01 0.73 16.59
CA ARG A 417 -23.44 0.40 16.56
C ARG A 417 -24.07 0.77 15.21
N ILE A 418 -23.81 1.98 14.71
CA ILE A 418 -24.29 2.42 13.38
C ILE A 418 -23.71 1.52 12.28
N PHE A 419 -22.39 1.32 12.28
CA PHE A 419 -21.70 0.50 11.29
C PHE A 419 -22.25 -0.93 11.20
N MET A 420 -22.61 -1.53 12.34
CA MET A 420 -23.13 -2.89 12.39
C MET A 420 -24.60 -3.01 11.96
N HIS A 421 -25.38 -1.93 11.97
CA HIS A 421 -26.78 -1.94 11.53
C HIS A 421 -26.95 -1.49 10.08
N GLU A 422 -25.99 -0.72 9.57
CA GLU A 422 -25.98 -0.22 8.20
C GLU A 422 -25.30 -1.19 7.23
N ASN A 423 -25.58 -1.03 5.94
CA ASN A 423 -24.86 -1.79 4.92
C ASN A 423 -23.40 -1.38 4.89
N VAL A 424 -22.50 -2.35 4.96
CA VAL A 424 -21.06 -2.15 4.83
C VAL A 424 -20.75 -1.49 3.47
N CYS A 425 -19.83 -0.53 3.46
CA CYS A 425 -19.41 0.11 2.22
C CYS A 425 -18.89 -0.93 1.22
N SER A 426 -19.44 -0.93 0.01
CA SER A 426 -19.11 -1.88 -1.05
C SER A 426 -18.75 -1.17 -2.36
N SER A 427 -18.11 -1.90 -3.27
CA SER A 427 -17.83 -1.45 -4.64
C SER A 427 -19.08 -1.42 -5.52
N GLN A 428 -20.15 -2.09 -5.11
CA GLN A 428 -21.37 -2.24 -5.91
C GLN A 428 -22.15 -0.94 -5.94
N ALA A 429 -22.81 -0.69 -7.07
CA ALA A 429 -23.67 0.46 -7.25
C ALA A 429 -24.87 0.36 -6.28
N GLN A 430 -25.08 1.40 -5.49
CA GLN A 430 -26.08 1.50 -4.44
C GLN A 430 -27.27 2.32 -4.93
N GLN A 431 -28.46 2.01 -4.41
CA GLN A 431 -29.68 2.77 -4.62
C GLN A 431 -30.20 3.29 -3.27
N GLY A 432 -30.93 4.41 -3.27
CA GLY A 432 -31.50 4.99 -2.06
C GLY A 432 -30.66 6.15 -1.50
N LYS A 433 -30.47 6.19 -0.18
CA LYS A 433 -29.92 7.35 0.55
C LYS A 433 -28.41 7.50 0.37
N SER A 434 -27.96 8.68 -0.02
CA SER A 434 -26.54 9.08 -0.03
C SER A 434 -26.32 10.34 0.78
N HIS A 435 -25.12 10.52 1.33
CA HIS A 435 -24.70 11.76 1.97
C HIS A 435 -23.92 12.61 0.96
N LYS A 436 -24.43 13.82 0.68
CA LYS A 436 -23.87 14.76 -0.30
C LYS A 436 -23.45 16.08 0.34
N LEU A 437 -22.46 16.74 -0.26
CA LEU A 437 -22.07 18.10 0.13
C LEU A 437 -23.25 19.08 0.02
N LYS A 438 -23.46 19.91 1.05
CA LYS A 438 -24.42 21.02 1.00
C LYS A 438 -23.96 22.05 -0.04
N ASN A 439 -24.92 22.58 -0.79
CA ASN A 439 -24.72 23.65 -1.78
C ASN A 439 -23.74 23.32 -2.93
N GLY A 440 -23.29 22.06 -3.04
CA GLY A 440 -22.51 21.58 -4.18
C GLY A 440 -23.42 20.93 -5.22
N ASN A 441 -23.35 21.38 -6.48
CA ASN A 441 -23.93 20.65 -7.61
C ASN A 441 -22.93 19.61 -8.11
N ILE A 442 -22.51 18.73 -7.20
CA ILE A 442 -21.41 17.82 -7.44
C ILE A 442 -21.79 16.40 -6.99
N ASP A 443 -21.52 15.44 -7.87
CA ASP A 443 -21.78 14.01 -7.68
C ASP A 443 -20.75 13.33 -6.76
N PHE A 444 -20.71 13.73 -5.47
CA PHE A 444 -19.80 13.18 -4.46
C PHE A 444 -20.68 12.53 -3.41
N ASN A 445 -20.62 11.21 -3.34
CA ASN A 445 -21.58 10.39 -2.64
C ASN A 445 -20.87 9.58 -1.56
N LEU A 446 -21.34 9.72 -0.32
CA LEU A 446 -20.90 8.90 0.79
C LEU A 446 -22.02 7.97 1.25
N CYS A 447 -21.68 6.70 1.50
CA CYS A 447 -22.56 5.80 2.25
C CYS A 447 -22.60 6.21 3.72
N HIS A 448 -23.64 5.77 4.44
CA HIS A 448 -23.84 6.16 5.84
C HIS A 448 -22.64 5.81 6.72
N SER A 449 -22.09 4.58 6.59
CA SER A 449 -20.91 4.14 7.35
C SER A 449 -19.67 5.02 7.12
N CYS A 450 -19.40 5.40 5.87
CA CYS A 450 -18.31 6.32 5.54
C CYS A 450 -18.58 7.73 6.06
N TYR A 451 -19.81 8.23 5.92
CA TYR A 451 -20.19 9.53 6.49
C TYR A 451 -19.98 9.56 8.02
N THR A 452 -20.45 8.55 8.74
CA THR A 452 -20.30 8.46 10.20
C THR A 452 -18.83 8.45 10.62
N CYS A 453 -18.01 7.61 10.00
CA CYS A 453 -16.63 7.38 10.45
C CYS A 453 -15.61 8.39 9.88
N TYR A 454 -15.86 9.01 8.73
CA TYR A 454 -14.95 9.97 8.11
C TYR A 454 -15.36 11.44 8.28
N ILE A 455 -16.66 11.71 8.45
CA ILE A 455 -17.18 13.09 8.46
C ILE A 455 -17.73 13.43 9.84
N GLU A 456 -18.71 12.68 10.34
CA GLU A 456 -19.36 12.98 11.61
C GLU A 456 -18.41 12.83 12.80
N LEU A 457 -17.57 11.79 12.78
CA LEU A 457 -16.55 11.52 13.80
C LEU A 457 -15.63 12.72 14.07
N PHE A 458 -15.36 13.54 13.06
CA PHE A 458 -14.47 14.71 13.15
C PHE A 458 -15.24 16.04 13.18
N GLY A 459 -16.58 16.01 13.29
CA GLY A 459 -17.40 17.22 13.43
C GLY A 459 -17.64 17.98 12.13
N PHE A 460 -17.50 17.33 10.98
CA PHE A 460 -17.75 17.94 9.65
C PHE A 460 -19.18 17.71 9.13
N ASN A 461 -20.06 17.17 9.97
CA ASN A 461 -21.45 16.82 9.65
C ASN A 461 -22.27 18.00 9.11
N GLU A 462 -22.02 19.22 9.59
CA GLU A 462 -22.77 20.40 9.18
C GLU A 462 -22.62 20.73 7.68
N HIS A 463 -21.63 20.18 7.00
CA HIS A 463 -21.37 20.42 5.58
C HIS A 463 -22.02 19.41 4.65
N PHE A 464 -22.67 18.36 5.18
CA PHE A 464 -23.33 17.32 4.40
C PHE A 464 -24.83 17.28 4.66
N LYS A 465 -25.58 16.81 3.67
CA LYS A 465 -27.01 16.51 3.78
C LYS A 465 -27.26 15.11 3.26
N GLU A 466 -28.17 14.41 3.91
CA GLU A 466 -28.73 13.18 3.37
C GLU A 466 -29.65 13.53 2.19
N VAL A 467 -29.51 12.78 1.10
CA VAL A 467 -30.29 12.95 -0.12
C VAL A 467 -30.80 11.59 -0.56
N ASP A 468 -32.10 11.48 -0.81
CA ASP A 468 -32.68 10.31 -1.46
C ASP A 468 -32.33 10.35 -2.96
N THR A 469 -31.60 9.35 -3.42
CA THR A 469 -31.24 9.23 -4.84
C THR A 469 -32.48 8.78 -5.63
N PRO A 470 -32.83 9.43 -6.76
CA PRO A 470 -34.02 9.09 -7.53
C PRO A 470 -34.06 7.61 -7.91
N THR A 471 -35.26 7.02 -7.90
CA THR A 471 -35.46 5.61 -8.24
C THR A 471 -34.87 5.28 -9.61
N GLY A 472 -34.01 4.27 -9.68
CA GLY A 472 -33.30 3.87 -10.90
C GLY A 472 -31.97 4.59 -11.18
N HIS A 473 -31.53 5.51 -10.31
CA HIS A 473 -30.18 6.05 -10.34
C HIS A 473 -29.32 5.31 -9.32
N GLU A 474 -28.19 4.78 -9.79
CA GLU A 474 -27.21 4.09 -8.96
C GLU A 474 -26.01 5.00 -8.71
N TRP A 475 -25.43 4.89 -7.52
CA TRP A 475 -24.25 5.66 -7.11
C TRP A 475 -23.28 4.76 -6.36
N THR A 476 -22.00 5.13 -6.28
CA THR A 476 -20.99 4.39 -5.51
C THR A 476 -20.36 5.32 -4.49
N CYS A 477 -19.88 4.77 -3.37
CA CYS A 477 -19.24 5.57 -2.34
C CYS A 477 -17.85 6.03 -2.79
N ASP A 478 -17.60 7.34 -2.77
CA ASP A 478 -16.30 7.90 -3.15
C ASP A 478 -15.17 7.59 -2.15
N PHE A 479 -15.53 7.22 -0.92
CA PHE A 479 -14.61 6.69 0.09
C PHE A 479 -14.51 5.15 0.07
N TYR A 480 -15.00 4.47 -0.98
CA TYR A 480 -14.69 3.05 -1.12
C TYR A 480 -13.22 2.86 -1.52
N PRO A 481 -12.47 1.93 -0.90
CA PRO A 481 -11.01 1.94 -1.03
C PRO A 481 -10.47 1.68 -2.45
N THR A 482 -11.19 0.95 -3.29
CA THR A 482 -10.78 0.71 -4.70
C THR A 482 -11.30 1.78 -5.65
N ARG A 483 -11.99 2.81 -5.16
CA ARG A 483 -12.53 3.88 -6.00
C ARG A 483 -11.39 4.77 -6.48
N HIS A 484 -11.45 5.18 -7.75
CA HIS A 484 -10.50 6.15 -8.29
C HIS A 484 -10.53 7.45 -7.48
N GLY A 485 -9.36 7.89 -7.02
CA GLY A 485 -9.22 9.08 -6.18
C GLY A 485 -9.38 8.84 -4.68
N PHE A 486 -9.70 7.63 -4.23
CA PHE A 486 -9.83 7.30 -2.80
C PHE A 486 -8.64 7.80 -1.97
N SER A 487 -7.41 7.43 -2.35
CA SER A 487 -6.18 7.84 -1.66
C SER A 487 -5.99 9.36 -1.60
N LYS A 488 -6.52 10.10 -2.59
CA LYS A 488 -6.44 11.56 -2.65
C LYS A 488 -7.52 12.20 -1.78
N TYR A 489 -8.73 11.66 -1.78
CA TYR A 489 -9.78 12.08 -0.85
C TYR A 489 -9.39 11.81 0.61
N THR A 490 -8.76 10.67 0.91
CA THR A 490 -8.28 10.35 2.26
C THR A 490 -7.12 11.24 2.66
N ALA A 491 -6.19 11.57 1.75
CA ALA A 491 -5.13 12.56 2.01
C ALA A 491 -5.70 13.95 2.33
N ALA A 492 -6.65 14.45 1.53
CA ALA A 492 -7.30 15.73 1.75
C ALA A 492 -8.15 15.75 3.05
N LEU A 493 -8.81 14.63 3.36
CA LEU A 493 -9.52 14.46 4.63
C LEU A 493 -8.55 14.46 5.82
N SER A 494 -7.43 13.74 5.72
CA SER A 494 -6.39 13.72 6.75
C SER A 494 -5.87 15.12 7.03
N GLU A 495 -5.51 15.88 5.98
CA GLU A 495 -5.14 17.30 6.12
C GLU A 495 -6.25 18.09 6.82
N ALA A 496 -7.50 17.98 6.36
CA ALA A 496 -8.64 18.67 6.95
C ALA A 496 -8.82 18.36 8.44
N ILE A 497 -8.59 17.11 8.87
CA ILE A 497 -8.63 16.68 10.27
C ILE A 497 -7.47 17.30 11.06
N PHE A 498 -6.24 17.21 10.54
CA PHE A 498 -5.05 17.74 11.21
C PHE A 498 -5.10 19.26 11.39
N VAL A 499 -5.59 19.99 10.39
CA VAL A 499 -5.75 21.46 10.46
C VAL A 499 -7.11 21.90 11.02
N ASN A 500 -8.00 20.94 11.27
CA ASN A 500 -9.38 21.14 11.70
C ASN A 500 -10.15 22.16 10.83
N LYS A 501 -10.09 21.98 9.50
CA LYS A 501 -10.76 22.85 8.53
C LYS A 501 -11.36 22.03 7.39
N PHE A 502 -12.68 21.89 7.41
CA PHE A 502 -13.41 21.22 6.34
C PHE A 502 -13.22 21.86 4.96
N SER A 503 -12.92 23.17 4.90
CA SER A 503 -12.68 23.85 3.61
C SER A 503 -11.58 23.19 2.79
N VAL A 504 -10.56 22.60 3.42
CA VAL A 504 -9.49 21.86 2.72
C VAL A 504 -10.07 20.71 1.89
N LEU A 505 -10.84 19.84 2.53
CA LEU A 505 -11.49 18.72 1.87
C LEU A 505 -12.53 19.19 0.85
N LYS A 506 -13.36 20.19 1.21
CA LYS A 506 -14.37 20.74 0.31
C LYS A 506 -13.75 21.28 -0.98
N ASP A 507 -12.72 22.11 -0.86
CA ASP A 507 -12.07 22.72 -2.01
C ASP A 507 -11.37 21.66 -2.86
N PHE A 508 -10.79 20.63 -2.24
CA PHE A 508 -10.26 19.47 -2.95
C PHE A 508 -11.36 18.71 -3.72
N ILE A 509 -12.49 18.38 -3.07
CA ILE A 509 -13.61 17.69 -3.73
C ILE A 509 -14.10 18.51 -4.93
N VAL A 510 -14.37 19.80 -4.75
CA VAL A 510 -14.84 20.67 -5.83
C VAL A 510 -13.89 20.70 -7.03
N ARG A 511 -12.57 20.69 -6.78
CA ARG A 511 -11.55 20.69 -7.85
C ARG A 511 -11.41 19.31 -8.51
N TYR A 512 -11.32 18.25 -7.71
CA TYR A 512 -10.96 16.89 -8.15
C TYR A 512 -12.11 16.14 -8.81
N GLN A 513 -13.35 16.49 -8.49
CA GLN A 513 -14.53 15.74 -8.91
C GLN A 513 -14.86 15.81 -10.41
N GLY A 514 -14.20 16.69 -11.16
CA GLY A 514 -14.19 16.68 -12.62
C GLY A 514 -13.22 15.66 -13.24
N VAL A 515 -12.44 14.97 -12.40
CA VAL A 515 -11.45 13.95 -12.80
C VAL A 515 -12.09 12.58 -12.67
N THR A 516 -12.94 12.24 -13.63
CA THR A 516 -13.73 11.00 -13.62
C THR A 516 -12.97 9.78 -14.12
N GLU A 517 -11.78 9.96 -14.70
CA GLU A 517 -11.07 8.90 -15.42
C GLU A 517 -9.62 8.79 -14.95
N PRO A 518 -9.10 7.55 -14.80
CA PRO A 518 -7.72 7.33 -14.43
C PRO A 518 -6.78 7.87 -15.50
N CYS A 519 -5.56 8.20 -15.07
CA CYS A 519 -4.50 8.64 -15.97
C CYS A 519 -4.36 7.67 -17.17
N PRO A 520 -4.44 8.16 -18.42
CA PRO A 520 -4.29 7.31 -19.60
C PRO A 520 -2.85 6.84 -19.81
N ARG A 521 -1.90 7.35 -19.02
CA ARG A 521 -0.46 7.10 -19.13
C ARG A 521 0.01 7.41 -20.56
N SER A 522 0.72 6.49 -21.20
CA SER A 522 1.20 6.60 -22.58
C SER A 522 0.13 6.33 -23.66
N ASN A 523 -1.08 5.94 -23.27
CA ASN A 523 -2.17 5.72 -24.23
C ASN A 523 -2.76 7.04 -24.69
N PHE A 524 -2.90 7.19 -26.01
CA PHE A 524 -3.53 8.35 -26.61
C PHE A 524 -5.04 8.24 -26.49
N THR A 525 -5.66 9.29 -25.96
CA THR A 525 -7.12 9.35 -25.72
C THR A 525 -7.69 10.65 -26.28
N THR A 526 -8.90 10.59 -26.80
CA THR A 526 -9.66 11.75 -27.32
C THR A 526 -10.74 12.17 -26.33
N GLY A 527 -11.21 13.41 -26.46
CA GLY A 527 -12.38 13.88 -25.70
C GLY A 527 -12.13 13.99 -24.20
N ARG A 528 -10.90 14.28 -23.79
CA ARG A 528 -10.52 14.47 -22.39
C ARG A 528 -10.07 15.89 -22.09
N ARG A 529 -10.05 16.24 -20.81
CA ARG A 529 -9.50 17.51 -20.32
C ARG A 529 -8.02 17.39 -20.04
N TRP A 530 -7.27 18.42 -20.36
CA TRP A 530 -5.81 18.43 -20.25
C TRP A 530 -5.30 19.71 -19.60
N TYR A 531 -4.15 19.56 -18.94
CA TYR A 531 -3.33 20.61 -18.37
C TYR A 531 -1.96 20.61 -19.04
N GLY A 532 -1.22 21.71 -18.95
CA GLY A 532 0.16 21.79 -19.44
C GLY A 532 0.38 23.02 -20.31
N ASN A 533 1.22 22.88 -21.32
CA ASN A 533 1.54 23.93 -22.27
C ASN A 533 1.95 23.33 -23.63
N ALA A 534 2.85 23.98 -24.38
CA ALA A 534 3.32 23.49 -25.67
C ALA A 534 4.33 22.34 -25.54
N ASP A 535 5.07 22.27 -24.44
CA ASP A 535 6.17 21.31 -24.26
C ASP A 535 5.70 19.98 -23.66
N PHE A 536 4.61 19.98 -22.90
CA PHE A 536 4.07 18.76 -22.29
C PHE A 536 2.58 18.87 -21.97
N SER A 537 1.98 17.71 -21.72
CA SER A 537 0.59 17.53 -21.35
C SER A 537 0.41 16.66 -20.11
N ALA A 538 -0.50 17.06 -19.23
CA ALA A 538 -0.85 16.34 -18.03
C ALA A 538 -2.35 16.08 -18.00
N CYS A 539 -2.74 14.85 -17.69
CA CYS A 539 -4.14 14.56 -17.38
C CYS A 539 -4.52 15.22 -16.05
N PRO A 540 -5.82 15.42 -15.77
CA PRO A 540 -6.25 16.08 -14.53
C PRO A 540 -5.77 15.36 -13.27
N ASP A 541 -5.70 14.03 -13.34
CA ASP A 541 -5.23 13.16 -12.27
C ASP A 541 -3.76 13.43 -11.88
N CYS A 542 -2.87 13.50 -12.87
CA CYS A 542 -1.45 13.82 -12.66
C CYS A 542 -1.22 15.31 -12.37
N PHE A 543 -2.08 16.21 -12.88
CA PHE A 543 -2.00 17.63 -12.54
C PHE A 543 -2.22 17.83 -11.04
N GLU A 544 -3.30 17.29 -10.49
CA GLU A 544 -3.62 17.43 -9.05
C GLU A 544 -2.57 16.78 -8.15
N GLU A 545 -1.95 15.68 -8.60
CA GLU A 545 -0.98 14.95 -7.78
C GLU A 545 0.44 15.52 -7.83
N VAL A 546 0.88 16.04 -8.98
CA VAL A 546 2.30 16.33 -9.23
C VAL A 546 2.56 17.82 -9.46
N ILE A 547 1.61 18.53 -10.05
CA ILE A 547 1.80 19.91 -10.54
C ILE A 547 1.13 20.93 -9.63
N HIS A 548 -0.06 20.62 -9.12
CA HIS A 548 -0.82 21.54 -8.28
C HIS A 548 -0.04 21.89 -7.00
N GLY A 549 0.09 23.18 -6.72
CA GLY A 549 0.77 23.70 -5.55
C GLY A 549 2.30 23.71 -5.64
N THR A 550 2.90 23.40 -6.80
CA THR A 550 4.35 23.52 -7.00
C THR A 550 4.75 24.90 -7.50
N GLU A 551 6.02 25.28 -7.29
CA GLU A 551 6.57 26.58 -7.71
C GLU A 551 6.41 26.86 -9.21
N LEU A 552 6.41 25.81 -10.05
CA LEU A 552 6.26 25.92 -11.50
C LEU A 552 4.80 25.79 -11.99
N GLU A 553 3.82 25.58 -11.11
CA GLU A 553 2.40 25.57 -11.48
C GLU A 553 1.94 26.84 -12.24
N PRO A 554 2.43 28.07 -11.91
CA PRO A 554 2.07 29.27 -12.66
C PRO A 554 2.49 29.26 -14.14
N VAL A 555 3.46 28.42 -14.52
CA VAL A 555 3.92 28.27 -15.93
C VAL A 555 2.88 27.51 -16.78
N ILE A 556 1.94 26.81 -16.15
CA ILE A 556 0.90 26.04 -16.82
C ILE A 556 -0.14 26.98 -17.45
N ALA A 557 0.00 27.19 -18.76
CA ALA A 557 -0.86 28.06 -19.55
C ALA A 557 -2.22 27.41 -19.87
N VAL A 558 -2.23 26.11 -20.19
CA VAL A 558 -3.45 25.38 -20.50
C VAL A 558 -3.95 24.73 -19.22
N ARG A 559 -5.14 25.16 -18.75
CA ARG A 559 -5.77 24.62 -17.54
C ARG A 559 -7.16 24.11 -17.86
N ASN A 560 -7.42 22.86 -17.50
CA ASN A 560 -8.73 22.21 -17.59
C ASN A 560 -9.37 22.31 -19.01
N GLN A 561 -8.55 22.28 -20.07
CA GLN A 561 -9.02 22.47 -21.44
C GLN A 561 -9.47 21.15 -22.04
N PHE A 562 -10.73 21.10 -22.50
CA PHE A 562 -11.23 19.96 -23.26
C PHE A 562 -10.58 19.92 -24.65
N LYS A 563 -9.91 18.81 -24.98
CA LYS A 563 -9.31 18.59 -26.31
C LYS A 563 -9.92 17.35 -26.95
N GLN A 564 -10.37 17.50 -28.19
CA GLN A 564 -10.81 16.35 -29.01
C GLN A 564 -9.63 15.62 -29.67
N ALA A 565 -8.50 16.29 -29.86
CA ALA A 565 -7.29 15.67 -30.38
C ALA A 565 -6.78 14.56 -29.45
N GLU A 566 -6.16 13.55 -30.05
CA GLU A 566 -5.49 12.47 -29.34
C GLU A 566 -4.32 13.02 -28.54
N ASN A 567 -4.34 12.81 -27.23
CA ASN A 567 -3.27 13.17 -26.31
C ASN A 567 -3.00 12.03 -25.32
N SER A 568 -1.75 11.93 -24.87
CA SER A 568 -1.31 11.07 -23.77
C SER A 568 -0.87 11.92 -22.57
N CYS A 569 -0.62 11.30 -21.41
CA CYS A 569 -0.07 12.02 -20.26
C CYS A 569 1.47 11.93 -20.29
N ASP A 570 2.15 13.03 -20.05
CA ASP A 570 3.62 13.08 -20.01
C ASP A 570 4.19 12.99 -18.59
N ILE A 571 3.34 13.13 -17.56
CA ILE A 571 3.73 13.21 -16.14
C ILE A 571 3.38 11.91 -15.37
N TYR A 572 3.04 10.83 -16.07
CA TYR A 572 2.65 9.60 -15.38
C TYR A 572 3.85 8.82 -14.80
N SER A 573 5.04 8.91 -15.42
CA SER A 573 6.17 8.06 -15.04
C SER A 573 6.87 8.56 -13.77
N PRO A 574 7.41 7.67 -12.91
CA PRO A 574 8.17 8.07 -11.73
C PRO A 574 9.36 8.99 -12.06
N ARG A 575 10.06 8.75 -13.17
CA ARG A 575 11.16 9.58 -13.62
C ARG A 575 10.69 10.98 -14.00
N MET A 576 9.64 11.11 -14.79
CA MET A 576 9.09 12.42 -15.19
C MET A 576 8.60 13.22 -13.99
N ARG A 577 7.99 12.55 -13.01
CA ARG A 577 7.61 13.14 -11.72
C ARG A 577 8.83 13.57 -10.89
N GLY A 578 9.92 12.79 -10.92
CA GLY A 578 11.19 13.15 -10.31
C GLY A 578 11.82 14.38 -10.94
N MET A 579 11.87 14.43 -12.27
CA MET A 579 12.39 15.57 -13.03
C MET A 579 11.56 16.84 -12.82
N TRP A 580 10.23 16.73 -12.77
CA TRP A 580 9.37 17.86 -12.44
C TRP A 580 9.66 18.42 -11.04
N ARG A 581 9.85 17.55 -10.04
CA ARG A 581 10.21 17.97 -8.68
C ARG A 581 11.57 18.69 -8.66
N GLU A 582 12.59 18.12 -9.29
CA GLU A 582 13.93 18.73 -9.39
C GLU A 582 13.87 20.10 -10.09
N ALA A 583 13.06 20.22 -11.15
CA ALA A 583 12.85 21.49 -11.84
C ALA A 583 12.15 22.52 -10.94
N CYS A 584 11.17 22.11 -10.13
CA CYS A 584 10.54 22.99 -9.16
C CYS A 584 11.51 23.46 -8.08
N GLU A 585 12.36 22.57 -7.55
CA GLU A 585 13.39 22.91 -6.55
C GLU A 585 14.40 23.93 -7.07
N LYS A 586 14.81 23.80 -8.34
CA LYS A 586 15.76 24.73 -8.99
C LYS A 586 15.10 25.94 -9.63
N ASN A 587 13.77 25.97 -9.67
CA ASN A 587 12.96 26.91 -10.46
C ASN A 587 13.42 26.99 -11.94
N ASP A 588 13.72 25.83 -12.53
CA ASP A 588 14.26 25.70 -13.90
C ASP A 588 13.30 24.92 -14.80
N TYR A 589 12.31 25.64 -15.32
CA TYR A 589 11.36 25.08 -16.28
C TYR A 589 12.01 24.69 -17.62
N ALA A 590 13.05 25.40 -18.05
CA ALA A 590 13.65 25.20 -19.37
C ALA A 590 14.30 23.81 -19.49
N SER A 591 15.00 23.37 -18.44
CA SER A 591 15.58 22.02 -18.38
C SER A 591 14.50 20.94 -18.41
N PHE A 592 13.38 21.14 -17.71
CA PHE A 592 12.25 20.20 -17.76
C PHE A 592 11.61 20.13 -19.16
N ALA A 593 11.40 21.28 -19.81
CA ALA A 593 10.81 21.35 -21.14
C ALA A 593 11.67 20.63 -22.20
N GLU A 594 13.00 20.75 -22.12
CA GLU A 594 13.92 20.03 -23.02
C GLU A 594 13.78 18.50 -22.85
N LEU A 595 13.72 18.03 -21.61
CA LEU A 595 13.56 16.61 -21.29
C LEU A 595 12.19 16.08 -21.76
N ALA A 596 11.12 16.84 -21.56
CA ALA A 596 9.79 16.48 -22.02
C ALA A 596 9.73 16.38 -23.56
N ARG A 597 10.37 17.31 -24.28
CA ARG A 597 10.47 17.26 -25.74
C ARG A 597 11.30 16.07 -26.21
N HIS A 598 12.43 15.77 -25.57
CA HIS A 598 13.24 14.60 -25.90
C HIS A 598 12.46 13.30 -25.68
N ARG A 599 11.72 13.19 -24.57
CA ARG A 599 10.84 12.04 -24.32
C ARG A 599 9.78 11.89 -25.40
N ALA A 600 9.13 12.98 -25.81
CA ALA A 600 8.13 12.95 -26.88
C ALA A 600 8.75 12.50 -28.22
N GLU A 601 9.97 12.92 -28.53
CA GLU A 601 10.71 12.46 -29.71
C GLU A 601 10.97 10.94 -29.66
N VAL A 602 11.50 10.44 -28.54
CA VAL A 602 11.75 9.00 -28.35
C VAL A 602 10.46 8.20 -28.45
N TYR A 603 9.36 8.68 -27.87
CA TYR A 603 8.04 8.04 -27.99
C TYR A 603 7.67 7.80 -29.45
N TRP A 604 7.72 8.84 -30.30
CA TRP A 604 7.32 8.74 -31.70
C TRP A 604 8.23 7.81 -32.52
N GLN A 605 9.49 7.63 -32.09
CA GLN A 605 10.44 6.71 -32.72
C GLN A 605 10.24 5.25 -32.26
N THR A 606 9.72 5.02 -31.05
CA THR A 606 9.67 3.68 -30.44
C THR A 606 8.25 3.12 -30.36
N VAL A 607 7.36 3.70 -29.55
CA VAL A 607 6.10 3.09 -29.12
C VAL A 607 5.15 2.76 -30.28
N PRO A 608 4.89 3.66 -31.26
CA PRO A 608 4.07 3.31 -32.42
C PRO A 608 4.65 2.18 -33.26
N VAL A 609 5.98 2.12 -33.38
CA VAL A 609 6.68 1.05 -34.13
C VAL A 609 6.55 -0.28 -33.40
N MET A 610 6.75 -0.29 -32.08
CA MET A 610 6.54 -1.48 -31.24
C MET A 610 5.10 -1.99 -31.36
N ASN A 611 4.11 -1.12 -31.17
CA ASN A 611 2.69 -1.50 -31.29
C ASN A 611 2.36 -2.07 -32.66
N ARG A 612 2.93 -1.50 -33.73
CA ARG A 612 2.78 -2.03 -35.09
C ARG A 612 3.39 -3.43 -35.21
N LEU A 613 4.61 -3.65 -34.74
CA LEU A 613 5.27 -4.96 -34.79
C LEU A 613 4.48 -6.01 -33.99
N LEU A 614 4.05 -5.68 -32.78
CA LEU A 614 3.23 -6.58 -31.94
C LEU A 614 1.88 -6.90 -32.60
N SER A 615 1.23 -5.92 -33.23
CA SER A 615 -0.02 -6.15 -33.98
C SER A 615 0.19 -7.10 -35.17
N GLN A 616 1.31 -6.96 -35.89
CA GLN A 616 1.66 -7.83 -37.01
C GLN A 616 1.95 -9.25 -36.55
N GLN A 617 2.66 -9.42 -35.44
CA GLN A 617 2.88 -10.72 -34.80
C GLN A 617 1.55 -11.39 -34.41
N ARG A 618 0.61 -10.64 -33.82
CA ARG A 618 -0.70 -11.16 -33.44
C ARG A 618 -1.51 -11.63 -34.65
N ILE A 619 -1.51 -10.87 -35.74
CA ILE A 619 -2.17 -11.26 -37.00
C ILE A 619 -1.54 -12.53 -37.57
N ARG A 620 -0.21 -12.64 -37.59
CA ARG A 620 0.48 -13.85 -38.08
C ARG A 620 0.19 -15.07 -37.22
N LEU A 621 0.12 -14.92 -35.90
CA LEU A 621 -0.25 -16.00 -35.00
C LEU A 621 -1.67 -16.50 -35.27
N LEU A 622 -2.63 -15.58 -35.45
CA LEU A 622 -4.02 -15.93 -35.81
C LEU A 622 -4.09 -16.61 -37.18
N GLN A 623 -3.31 -16.14 -38.16
CA GLN A 623 -3.23 -16.77 -39.48
C GLN A 623 -2.64 -18.20 -39.40
N GLN A 624 -1.58 -18.37 -38.60
CA GLN A 624 -0.97 -19.68 -38.35
C GLN A 624 -1.98 -20.64 -37.69
N GLN A 625 -2.71 -20.19 -36.66
CA GLN A 625 -3.75 -21.00 -36.00
C GLN A 625 -4.85 -21.40 -36.98
N THR A 626 -5.29 -20.48 -37.84
CA THR A 626 -6.29 -20.75 -38.88
C THR A 626 -5.80 -21.83 -39.84
N LEU A 627 -4.55 -21.71 -40.35
CA LEU A 627 -3.96 -22.70 -41.25
C LEU A 627 -3.76 -24.06 -40.59
N ASN A 628 -3.36 -24.09 -39.31
CA ASN A 628 -3.25 -25.34 -38.54
C ASN A 628 -4.62 -26.01 -38.37
N ASN A 629 -5.67 -25.25 -38.06
CA ASN A 629 -7.03 -25.76 -37.93
C ASN A 629 -7.56 -26.31 -39.27
N SER A 630 -7.31 -25.60 -40.38
CA SER A 630 -7.64 -26.08 -41.72
C SER A 630 -6.86 -27.34 -42.08
N SER A 631 -5.55 -27.39 -41.79
CA SER A 631 -4.72 -28.59 -42.01
C SER A 631 -5.28 -29.79 -41.24
N LEU A 632 -5.69 -29.62 -39.98
CA LEU A 632 -6.32 -30.66 -39.18
C LEU A 632 -7.66 -31.14 -39.76
N LEU A 633 -8.49 -30.22 -40.26
CA LEU A 633 -9.75 -30.56 -40.92
C LEU A 633 -9.49 -31.44 -42.16
N TYR A 634 -8.58 -31.02 -43.03
CA TYR A 634 -8.22 -31.78 -44.23
C TYR A 634 -7.56 -33.12 -43.89
N LYS A 635 -6.77 -33.19 -42.83
CA LYS A 635 -6.19 -34.45 -42.33
C LYS A 635 -7.28 -35.42 -41.83
N ARG A 636 -8.34 -34.92 -41.19
CA ARG A 636 -9.49 -35.75 -40.80
C ARG A 636 -10.24 -36.27 -42.03
N LEU A 637 -10.45 -35.42 -43.04
CA LEU A 637 -11.05 -35.82 -44.32
C LEU A 637 -10.21 -36.90 -45.01
N ASP A 638 -8.89 -36.73 -45.09
CA ASP A 638 -7.96 -37.73 -45.64
C ASP A 638 -8.08 -39.08 -44.92
N MET A 639 -8.12 -39.10 -43.58
CA MET A 639 -8.31 -40.34 -42.82
C MET A 639 -9.67 -41.00 -43.10
N THR A 640 -10.75 -40.23 -43.18
CA THR A 640 -12.07 -40.79 -43.50
C THR A 640 -12.12 -41.34 -44.92
N THR A 641 -11.65 -40.59 -45.92
CA THR A 641 -11.72 -41.01 -47.33
C THR A 641 -10.73 -42.15 -47.65
N SER A 642 -9.52 -42.14 -47.07
CA SER A 642 -8.56 -43.24 -47.24
C SER A 642 -9.05 -44.56 -46.63
N SER A 643 -9.80 -44.51 -45.53
CA SER A 643 -10.41 -45.71 -44.94
C SER A 643 -11.48 -46.36 -45.85
N TYR A 644 -12.18 -45.58 -46.69
CA TYR A 644 -13.08 -46.10 -47.72
C TYR A 644 -12.33 -46.70 -48.92
N ILE A 645 -11.14 -46.20 -49.25
CA ILE A 645 -10.33 -46.68 -50.39
C ILE A 645 -9.70 -48.06 -50.10
N ASN A 646 -9.41 -48.38 -48.83
CA ASN A 646 -8.73 -49.62 -48.42
C ASN A 646 -9.68 -50.81 -48.09
N TYR A 647 -10.98 -50.73 -48.40
CA TYR A 647 -11.94 -51.78 -48.06
C TYR A 647 -11.76 -53.11 -48.85
N ASN A 648 -10.88 -53.14 -49.86
CA ASN A 648 -10.67 -54.29 -50.76
C ASN A 648 -9.46 -55.19 -50.41
N GLY A 649 -8.86 -55.06 -49.21
CA GLY A 649 -7.81 -55.98 -48.75
C GLY A 649 -6.45 -55.84 -49.46
N VAL A 650 -6.24 -54.79 -50.25
CA VAL A 650 -4.94 -54.46 -50.85
C VAL A 650 -4.30 -53.35 -50.01
N ALA A 651 -3.15 -53.64 -49.38
CA ALA A 651 -2.49 -52.78 -48.41
C ALA A 651 -1.83 -51.50 -49.00
N GLN A 652 -2.06 -51.18 -50.28
CA GLN A 652 -1.47 -50.05 -50.98
C GLN A 652 -2.51 -49.41 -51.92
N PRO A 653 -2.74 -48.09 -51.86
CA PRO A 653 -3.62 -47.41 -52.80
C PRO A 653 -3.06 -47.52 -54.23
N THR A 654 -3.88 -47.92 -55.20
CA THR A 654 -3.49 -48.07 -56.61
C THR A 654 -3.18 -46.75 -57.31
N VAL A 655 -3.64 -45.63 -56.75
CA VAL A 655 -3.33 -44.26 -57.20
C VAL A 655 -2.91 -43.45 -55.97
N THR A 656 -1.74 -42.81 -56.04
CA THR A 656 -1.27 -41.88 -55.02
C THR A 656 -1.37 -40.45 -55.52
N TYR A 657 -1.63 -39.54 -54.60
CA TYR A 657 -1.71 -38.11 -54.84
C TYR A 657 -0.43 -37.44 -54.35
N GLY A 658 -0.10 -36.30 -54.95
CA GLY A 658 1.08 -35.54 -54.58
C GLY A 658 1.17 -34.23 -55.34
N ALA A 659 2.03 -33.36 -54.85
CA ALA A 659 2.36 -32.11 -55.50
C ALA A 659 3.82 -31.76 -55.27
N ALA A 660 4.43 -31.02 -56.19
CA ALA A 660 5.86 -30.72 -56.18
C ALA A 660 6.32 -29.95 -54.92
N ASP A 661 5.41 -29.24 -54.26
CA ASP A 661 5.67 -28.41 -53.08
C ASP A 661 5.64 -29.17 -51.74
N VAL A 662 4.90 -30.29 -51.65
CA VAL A 662 4.70 -31.08 -50.42
C VAL A 662 5.10 -32.55 -50.53
N GLY A 663 5.51 -33.00 -51.72
CA GLY A 663 5.90 -34.39 -52.00
C GLY A 663 4.76 -35.24 -52.58
N TYR A 664 5.07 -36.52 -52.82
CA TYR A 664 4.18 -37.52 -53.41
C TYR A 664 3.97 -38.70 -52.46
N GLY A 665 2.84 -39.42 -52.61
CA GLY A 665 2.54 -40.63 -51.82
C GLY A 665 1.35 -40.48 -50.87
N PHE A 666 0.51 -39.45 -51.03
CA PHE A 666 -0.69 -39.27 -50.22
C PHE A 666 -1.83 -40.17 -50.73
N ALA A 667 -2.65 -40.71 -49.83
CA ALA A 667 -3.75 -41.61 -50.19
C ALA A 667 -4.93 -40.87 -50.87
N THR A 668 -5.11 -39.57 -50.58
CA THR A 668 -6.17 -38.74 -51.16
C THR A 668 -5.65 -37.33 -51.47
N SER A 669 -6.40 -36.56 -52.27
CA SER A 669 -6.14 -35.14 -52.51
C SER A 669 -6.26 -34.30 -51.23
N TYR A 670 -7.07 -34.71 -50.25
CA TYR A 670 -7.17 -34.05 -48.95
C TYR A 670 -5.87 -34.14 -48.14
N GLY A 671 -5.12 -35.25 -48.28
CA GLY A 671 -3.81 -35.40 -47.65
C GLY A 671 -2.77 -34.42 -48.22
N VAL A 672 -2.82 -34.17 -49.53
CA VAL A 672 -1.97 -33.15 -50.20
C VAL A 672 -2.30 -31.75 -49.69
N GLU A 673 -3.59 -31.42 -49.56
CA GLU A 673 -4.03 -30.10 -49.07
C GLU A 673 -3.69 -29.89 -47.59
N ALA A 674 -3.86 -30.93 -46.75
CA ALA A 674 -3.46 -30.89 -45.35
C ALA A 674 -1.96 -30.60 -45.18
N ALA A 675 -1.11 -31.22 -46.00
CA ALA A 675 0.33 -31.00 -46.00
C ALA A 675 0.70 -29.58 -46.46
N ARG A 676 0.03 -29.05 -47.48
CA ARG A 676 0.24 -27.67 -47.97
C ARG A 676 -0.06 -26.64 -46.90
N LEU A 677 -1.21 -26.75 -46.26
CA LEU A 677 -1.63 -25.84 -45.20
C LEU A 677 -0.70 -25.94 -43.98
N GLY A 678 -0.25 -27.14 -43.63
CA GLY A 678 0.72 -27.34 -42.54
C GLY A 678 2.10 -26.75 -42.83
N GLN A 679 2.57 -26.84 -44.07
CA GLN A 679 3.82 -26.20 -44.50
C GLN A 679 3.70 -24.68 -44.51
N GLN A 680 2.58 -24.14 -45.00
CA GLN A 680 2.29 -22.69 -44.93
C GLN A 680 2.25 -22.19 -43.48
N ALA A 681 1.63 -22.93 -42.56
CA ALA A 681 1.61 -22.58 -41.14
C ALA A 681 3.01 -22.61 -40.51
N SER A 682 3.84 -23.59 -40.91
CA SER A 682 5.23 -23.70 -40.43
C SER A 682 6.09 -22.53 -40.92
N ASN A 683 5.92 -22.11 -42.18
CA ASN A 683 6.65 -20.98 -42.75
C ASN A 683 6.32 -19.64 -42.07
N LEU A 684 5.08 -19.43 -41.65
CA LEU A 684 4.68 -18.25 -40.87
C LEU A 684 5.39 -18.20 -39.50
N ALA A 685 5.63 -19.36 -38.87
CA ALA A 685 6.29 -19.44 -37.57
C ALA A 685 7.76 -18.98 -37.61
N PHE A 686 8.49 -19.28 -38.68
CA PHE A 686 9.90 -18.92 -38.82
C PHE A 686 10.13 -17.42 -39.05
N SER A 687 9.12 -16.68 -39.52
CA SER A 687 9.23 -15.23 -39.79
C SER A 687 9.20 -14.35 -38.54
N SER A 688 8.82 -14.89 -37.37
CA SER A 688 8.54 -14.11 -36.15
C SER A 688 9.78 -13.76 -35.31
N GLY A 689 10.94 -14.39 -35.56
CA GLY A 689 12.12 -14.25 -34.71
C GLY A 689 12.86 -12.92 -34.81
N SER A 690 12.86 -12.26 -35.97
CA SER A 690 13.56 -10.96 -36.17
C SER A 690 12.81 -9.78 -35.56
N GLU A 691 11.48 -9.86 -35.47
CA GLU A 691 10.64 -8.80 -34.93
C GLU A 691 10.72 -8.72 -33.41
N ALA A 692 10.90 -9.86 -32.73
CA ALA A 692 11.08 -9.89 -31.27
C ALA A 692 12.36 -9.15 -30.84
N GLY A 693 13.47 -9.31 -31.56
CA GLY A 693 14.71 -8.59 -31.28
C GLY A 693 14.59 -7.08 -31.51
N ASN A 694 13.82 -6.66 -32.53
CA ASN A 694 13.56 -5.25 -32.79
C ASN A 694 12.66 -4.62 -31.72
N VAL A 695 11.62 -5.33 -31.26
CA VAL A 695 10.77 -4.85 -30.16
C VAL A 695 11.61 -4.66 -28.90
N ALA A 696 12.42 -5.65 -28.51
CA ALA A 696 13.29 -5.54 -27.33
C ALA A 696 14.26 -4.33 -27.40
N TYR A 697 14.84 -4.06 -28.57
CA TYR A 697 15.68 -2.87 -28.76
C TYR A 697 14.89 -1.57 -28.57
N LEU A 698 13.70 -1.46 -29.16
CA LEU A 698 12.86 -0.27 -29.02
C LEU A 698 12.34 -0.09 -27.58
N GLU A 699 12.09 -1.18 -26.86
CA GLU A 699 11.73 -1.16 -25.43
C GLU A 699 12.87 -0.55 -24.61
N THR A 700 14.12 -0.96 -24.83
CA THR A 700 15.26 -0.38 -24.09
C THR A 700 15.47 1.11 -24.33
N LEU A 701 15.15 1.59 -25.55
CA LEU A 701 15.19 3.02 -25.87
C LEU A 701 14.10 3.80 -25.14
N TRP A 702 12.90 3.21 -25.01
CA TRP A 702 11.79 3.82 -24.29
C TRP A 702 12.01 3.82 -22.77
N GLU A 703 12.50 2.71 -22.22
CA GLU A 703 12.83 2.59 -20.79
C GLU A 703 13.92 3.58 -20.36
N ALA A 704 14.81 3.99 -21.26
CA ALA A 704 15.84 4.99 -20.94
C ALA A 704 15.27 6.39 -20.61
N VAL A 705 14.06 6.71 -21.08
CA VAL A 705 13.40 8.02 -20.89
C VAL A 705 12.19 7.97 -19.95
N GLU A 706 11.81 6.80 -19.45
CA GLU A 706 10.68 6.57 -18.52
C GLU A 706 11.13 6.34 -17.08
#